data_AF-A0A3D1DIN5-F1
#
_entry.id   AF-A0A3D1DIN5-F1
#
_cell.length_a   1.000
_cell.length_b   1.000
_cell.length_c   1.000
_cell.angle_alpha   90.00
_cell.angle_beta   90.00
_cell.angle_gamma   90.00
#
_symmetry.space_group_name_H-M   'P 1'
#
loop_
_entity.id
_entity.type
_entity.pdbx_description
1 polymer ?
#
loop_
_entity_poly.entity_id
_entity_poly.type
_entity_poly.pdbx_seq_one_letter_code
_entity_poly.pdbx_strand_id
1 'polypeptide(L)'
;MCALINTLPLLLLGLLAQPAGISAAGRAQPGSPAPDASVRRLLDAVPQQRRHHTLLDRARGRLQANDSNNAILILQAILDSPADSFLFDKDRIRSARQVALELLRGHPAAGTRRYRGLYRETAAALLRQAGESEGTKRLELLRTIVRRFRLTDAGFRALNQLATMWLDQGHSELAWRALRMLDSEPSFPGRLARSFQLKFASAARLTGLPSPSSGDSVALALGNLSRQSPVDWPLPFGPARQPRAIDAAAPHLSEAWHTRLSEPGDSSPLIPWATSQWADGRLTGALALYPIVVGDQVVLRDHRGIRGLSLLTGATLWRFASPCTWQMRHRAFDRLVPVVRSGTDRFSMALVGNPRFGMITSDGQRVYGVQLSTPPETLPVPQRPTRARTAPDFAWPSQLVALTIPSPRTSVPPSGISPAWLFPPGSGSPTRSRTGSPTPAPETEPTTVLSPAFPAGGLLFTLVEQRRQIDLVALAPRTGRRLWSQPLVHSDTGLDDVRGVGRHSAACLPSQASGLAICTTGTGVTVAINLVDGTLAWAHDGRGPSRSNGRYRSNRSSLTRPLPGDAGLANLPLVTSGHAILLSPLGDRITSVNLETGRSSWSRGREGIEYVAAASPKTLLVVGPRQVQGLDPLTGRATWQRRPGLVSGRGVRLGQDRYLIPLKSGRITCLEIDTGHEVGLSLPPARQLGGPATDTSEPVGLPASGGLRPGNLIVGGKWILSLTADRITAFPQATPQLSHVRSELLTDPGNDRLRLHAAELTLALGQHDESRKLLDSIVDSDNPVISRRGRRILRELLFLQLAAARTRPASDAGPLLSRLSQLADTPRQSARVLVEEGRWHLDQNDPVSAFESATRLNSLRTRPVDGGITEITADRDGIHVLSHSTWITALSRRALAGAAARDAAADRMLLDRLTRQTAALSKSASLDDQLSFVRRHANNPVADPVRLPVAARLVEIGRFQQAELLLLAIRNHGGPTSRLSATVALISLWSRLGLQDECGPLFEELANGRLADVAGIDGFTGSQWVARRPPDDLAKGIWQTHHHPTPRATRAEITMDTSVAAIAELPRTYQKVRRRFSTSERSTFDLLETYTNSTRRVTLMDRQVGVEAGHIDLPAQFSVPIWWHQSRSGHLLPLGSHSSMLGLSLLERSETRPLWKRTFAPLATRPEMLRVGPSGVLAVTFQSRQHLVACSPIDGELLWRRGDLETGSGSFADAASGFFGDDHVLVVSRGDRISHDVYDTLTGHRRLQARL
;
A
#
# COMPACT_ATOMS: atom_id res chain seq x y z
N MET A 1 28.03 19.56 23.00
CA MET A 1 29.38 19.94 22.51
C MET A 1 29.28 20.27 21.04
N CYS A 2 29.72 21.47 20.69
CA CYS A 2 29.62 22.09 19.37
C CYS A 2 30.68 21.55 18.38
N ALA A 3 30.30 21.63 17.09
CA ALA A 3 31.04 21.97 15.87
C ALA A 3 32.57 21.81 15.80
N LEU A 4 33.05 21.23 14.67
CA LEU A 4 34.33 21.44 13.93
C LEU A 4 34.51 20.19 13.01
N ILE A 5 34.77 20.19 11.71
CA ILE A 5 35.53 21.06 10.79
C ILE A 5 35.01 20.86 9.36
N ASN A 6 34.97 21.95 8.60
CA ASN A 6 34.91 21.98 7.14
C ASN A 6 35.89 23.10 6.72
N THR A 7 36.79 22.87 5.74
CA THR A 7 37.18 23.81 4.64
C THR A 7 38.61 23.65 4.05
N LEU A 8 38.63 23.54 2.70
CA LEU A 8 39.55 24.08 1.65
C LEU A 8 40.97 23.47 1.39
N PRO A 9 41.61 23.67 0.19
CA PRO A 9 41.10 23.98 -1.18
C PRO A 9 41.85 23.35 -2.41
N LEU A 10 41.30 23.62 -3.61
CA LEU A 10 41.84 23.48 -4.99
C LEU A 10 42.96 24.48 -5.36
N LEU A 11 43.93 24.08 -6.20
CA LEU A 11 44.53 24.83 -7.35
C LEU A 11 45.77 24.12 -7.96
N LEU A 12 45.79 23.81 -9.27
CA LEU A 12 46.80 24.24 -10.27
C LEU A 12 46.63 23.57 -11.66
N LEU A 13 47.00 24.35 -12.69
CA LEU A 13 46.82 24.23 -14.15
C LEU A 13 48.08 23.70 -14.89
N GLY A 14 47.89 23.23 -16.14
CA GLY A 14 48.86 23.33 -17.27
C GLY A 14 49.14 22.02 -18.05
N LEU A 15 48.62 21.83 -19.29
CA LEU A 15 49.25 22.10 -20.62
C LEU A 15 50.27 20.99 -21.02
N LEU A 16 50.38 20.35 -22.21
CA LEU A 16 50.02 20.55 -23.63
C LEU A 16 50.19 19.20 -24.39
N ALA A 17 49.44 18.98 -25.48
CA ALA A 17 49.96 18.47 -26.78
C ALA A 17 48.82 18.18 -27.78
N GLN A 18 48.76 18.97 -28.86
CA GLN A 18 48.13 18.62 -30.14
C GLN A 18 49.19 18.02 -31.08
N PRO A 19 48.76 17.39 -32.20
CA PRO A 19 49.23 17.90 -33.48
C PRO A 19 48.10 18.12 -34.50
N ALA A 20 48.40 18.97 -35.47
CA ALA A 20 47.50 19.56 -36.45
C ALA A 20 47.59 18.90 -37.85
N GLY A 21 46.52 19.12 -38.63
CA GLY A 21 46.46 19.05 -40.11
C GLY A 21 45.40 18.07 -40.65
N ILE A 22 44.52 18.34 -41.62
CA ILE A 22 44.33 19.37 -42.66
C ILE A 22 42.85 19.26 -43.16
N SER A 23 42.17 20.40 -43.45
CA SER A 23 41.17 20.74 -44.52
C SER A 23 40.00 19.76 -44.86
N ALA A 24 38.74 20.10 -45.17
CA ALA A 24 37.96 21.34 -45.35
C ALA A 24 36.45 21.00 -45.43
N ALA A 25 35.64 22.05 -45.23
CA ALA A 25 34.29 22.30 -45.79
C ALA A 25 33.10 21.41 -45.38
N GLY A 26 32.29 21.94 -44.46
CA GLY A 26 30.89 21.55 -44.23
C GLY A 26 30.31 22.26 -43.01
N ARG A 27 29.96 23.55 -43.14
CA ARG A 27 29.31 24.34 -42.07
C ARG A 27 27.98 23.69 -41.67
N ALA A 28 27.96 23.00 -40.53
CA ALA A 28 26.74 22.72 -39.76
C ALA A 28 26.48 23.90 -38.82
N GLN A 29 25.25 24.43 -38.81
CA GLN A 29 24.78 25.41 -37.83
C GLN A 29 25.01 24.91 -36.38
N PRO A 30 25.20 25.81 -35.39
CA PRO A 30 25.40 25.41 -34.00
C PRO A 30 24.16 24.66 -33.52
N GLY A 31 24.31 23.36 -33.29
CA GLY A 31 23.25 22.48 -32.83
C GLY A 31 22.79 22.87 -31.43
N SER A 32 21.47 22.91 -31.24
CA SER A 32 20.79 23.08 -29.95
C SER A 32 21.43 22.20 -28.86
N PRO A 33 21.51 22.67 -27.60
CA PRO A 33 22.09 21.90 -26.52
C PRO A 33 21.41 20.53 -26.38
N ALA A 34 22.21 19.51 -26.14
CA ALA A 34 21.71 18.14 -26.12
C ALA A 34 20.78 17.92 -24.89
N PRO A 35 19.62 17.27 -25.06
CA PRO A 35 18.66 17.08 -23.97
C PRO A 35 19.23 16.23 -22.83
N ASP A 36 18.79 16.51 -21.60
CA ASP A 36 19.03 15.68 -20.41
C ASP A 36 18.55 14.22 -20.61
N ALA A 37 19.14 13.26 -19.90
CA ALA A 37 18.86 11.83 -20.04
C ALA A 37 17.39 11.45 -19.78
N SER A 38 16.71 12.17 -18.87
CA SER A 38 15.29 12.00 -18.60
C SER A 38 14.42 12.42 -19.79
N VAL A 39 14.75 13.55 -20.41
CA VAL A 39 14.09 14.11 -21.59
C VAL A 39 14.34 13.22 -22.81
N ARG A 40 15.57 12.71 -23.00
CA ARG A 40 15.90 11.74 -24.06
C ARG A 40 15.03 10.50 -23.98
N ARG A 41 14.91 9.89 -22.79
CA ARG A 41 14.06 8.71 -22.60
C ARG A 41 12.59 8.98 -22.94
N LEU A 42 12.07 10.13 -22.53
CA LEU A 42 10.70 10.52 -22.87
C LEU A 42 10.55 10.72 -24.37
N LEU A 43 11.51 11.39 -25.02
CA LEU A 43 11.57 11.59 -26.46
C LEU A 43 11.59 10.26 -27.23
N ASP A 44 12.37 9.27 -26.78
CA ASP A 44 12.43 7.94 -27.39
C ASP A 44 11.09 7.18 -27.25
N ALA A 45 10.38 7.40 -26.15
CA ALA A 45 9.10 6.75 -25.89
C ALA A 45 7.95 7.38 -26.70
N VAL A 46 7.94 8.70 -26.94
CA VAL A 46 6.83 9.37 -27.65
C VAL A 46 6.97 9.30 -29.18
N PRO A 47 5.88 9.33 -29.94
CA PRO A 47 5.93 9.28 -31.39
C PRO A 47 6.55 10.56 -31.98
N GLN A 48 7.66 10.37 -32.69
CA GLN A 48 8.33 11.40 -33.47
C GLN A 48 8.22 11.07 -34.97
N GLN A 49 7.53 11.91 -35.73
CA GLN A 49 7.48 11.75 -37.18
C GLN A 49 8.62 12.53 -37.82
N ARG A 50 9.61 11.82 -38.39
CA ARG A 50 10.72 12.43 -39.16
C ARG A 50 10.20 13.41 -40.21
N ARG A 51 9.10 13.06 -40.88
CA ARG A 51 8.43 13.93 -41.86
C ARG A 51 8.04 15.30 -41.29
N HIS A 52 7.45 15.37 -40.10
CA HIS A 52 7.09 16.66 -39.49
C HIS A 52 8.32 17.50 -39.18
N HIS A 53 9.42 16.89 -38.71
CA HIS A 53 10.68 17.58 -38.48
C HIS A 53 11.23 18.18 -39.78
N THR A 54 11.33 17.36 -40.84
CA THR A 54 11.79 17.80 -42.15
C THR A 54 10.91 18.91 -42.74
N LEU A 55 9.59 18.81 -42.60
CA LEU A 55 8.66 19.86 -43.09
C LEU A 55 8.83 21.16 -42.30
N LEU A 56 9.00 21.12 -40.98
CA LEU A 56 9.22 22.32 -40.17
C LEU A 56 10.55 23.00 -40.49
N ASP A 57 11.63 22.23 -40.66
CA ASP A 57 12.94 22.80 -41.03
C ASP A 57 12.90 23.43 -42.43
N ARG A 58 12.25 22.76 -43.39
CA ARG A 58 12.01 23.32 -44.73
C ARG A 58 11.16 24.58 -44.68
N ALA A 59 10.09 24.59 -43.89
CA ALA A 59 9.24 25.77 -43.73
C ALA A 59 10.03 26.94 -43.12
N ARG A 60 10.85 26.70 -42.09
CA ARG A 60 11.73 27.71 -41.48
C ARG A 60 12.72 28.28 -42.49
N GLY A 61 13.37 27.42 -43.28
CA GLY A 61 14.29 27.86 -44.34
C GLY A 61 13.59 28.70 -45.42
N ARG A 62 12.36 28.35 -45.80
CA ARG A 62 11.55 29.12 -46.76
C ARG A 62 11.10 30.48 -46.21
N LEU A 63 10.72 30.53 -44.94
CA LEU A 63 10.40 31.79 -44.26
C LEU A 63 11.64 32.70 -44.17
N GLN A 64 12.81 32.14 -43.86
CA GLN A 64 14.09 32.89 -43.89
C GLN A 64 14.42 33.41 -45.29
N ALA A 65 14.10 32.65 -46.34
CA ALA A 65 14.26 33.08 -47.74
C ALA A 65 13.12 34.00 -48.24
N ASN A 66 12.21 34.44 -47.37
CA ASN A 66 11.02 35.25 -47.67
C ASN A 66 10.02 34.61 -48.67
N ASP A 67 10.13 33.31 -48.94
CA ASP A 67 9.26 32.52 -49.81
C ASP A 67 8.00 32.07 -49.04
N SER A 68 7.14 33.05 -48.77
CA SER A 68 6.00 32.88 -47.87
C SER A 68 4.91 31.94 -48.41
N ASN A 69 4.71 31.88 -49.73
CA ASN A 69 3.68 31.03 -50.34
C ASN A 69 4.00 29.54 -50.17
N ASN A 70 5.24 29.14 -50.50
CA ASN A 70 5.67 27.75 -50.31
C ASN A 70 5.77 27.37 -48.84
N ALA A 71 6.20 28.30 -47.98
CA ALA A 71 6.20 28.07 -46.53
C ALA A 71 4.79 27.76 -46.01
N ILE A 72 3.76 28.54 -46.41
CA ILE A 72 2.37 28.30 -46.01
C ILE A 72 1.87 26.91 -46.46
N LEU A 73 2.16 26.50 -47.71
CA LEU A 73 1.79 25.18 -48.22
C LEU A 73 2.42 24.04 -47.40
N ILE A 74 3.70 24.18 -47.04
CA ILE A 74 4.42 23.20 -46.22
C ILE A 74 3.84 23.14 -44.80
N LEU A 75 3.53 24.30 -44.21
CA LEU A 75 2.91 24.37 -42.88
C LEU A 75 1.49 23.79 -42.88
N GLN A 76 0.70 24.03 -43.93
CA GLN A 76 -0.62 23.40 -44.09
C GLN A 76 -0.53 21.88 -44.19
N ALA A 77 0.50 21.33 -44.85
CA ALA A 77 0.70 19.88 -44.92
C ALA A 77 0.86 19.23 -43.53
N ILE A 78 1.42 19.96 -42.55
CA ILE A 78 1.49 19.51 -41.15
C ILE A 78 0.10 19.55 -40.49
N LEU A 79 -0.71 20.59 -40.74
CA LEU A 79 -2.08 20.69 -40.21
C LEU A 79 -3.02 19.66 -40.82
N ASP A 80 -2.82 19.32 -42.09
CA ASP A 80 -3.58 18.32 -42.83
C ASP A 80 -3.23 16.89 -42.42
N SER A 81 -2.00 16.68 -41.92
CA SER A 81 -1.52 15.38 -41.43
C SER A 81 -2.53 14.72 -40.48
N PRO A 82 -2.87 13.42 -40.66
CA PRO A 82 -3.94 12.76 -39.92
C PRO A 82 -3.68 12.72 -38.41
N ALA A 83 -2.41 12.62 -38.00
CA ALA A 83 -1.98 12.59 -36.61
C ALA A 83 -0.94 13.67 -36.32
N ASP A 84 -0.93 14.16 -35.08
CA ASP A 84 0.12 15.05 -34.56
C ASP A 84 1.33 14.22 -34.09
N SER A 85 2.47 14.88 -33.86
CA SER A 85 3.63 14.25 -33.25
C SER A 85 4.34 15.20 -32.30
N PHE A 86 5.07 14.64 -31.34
CA PHE A 86 5.97 15.41 -30.51
C PHE A 86 7.30 15.65 -31.25
N LEU A 87 7.92 16.78 -30.95
CA LEU A 87 9.27 17.14 -31.38
C LEU A 87 9.97 17.95 -30.29
N PHE A 88 11.30 17.98 -30.34
CA PHE A 88 12.11 18.79 -29.43
C PHE A 88 12.38 20.17 -30.05
N ASP A 89 11.80 21.23 -29.48
CA ASP A 89 11.92 22.61 -29.95
C ASP A 89 12.06 23.56 -28.76
N LYS A 90 13.03 24.49 -28.83
CA LYS A 90 13.34 25.46 -27.76
C LYS A 90 13.49 24.78 -26.38
N ASP A 91 14.29 23.72 -26.34
CA ASP A 91 14.59 22.88 -25.16
C ASP A 91 13.37 22.22 -24.49
N ARG A 92 12.29 22.00 -25.25
CA ARG A 92 11.05 21.41 -24.73
C ARG A 92 10.41 20.49 -25.76
N ILE A 93 9.63 19.53 -25.25
CA ILE A 93 8.78 18.69 -26.10
C ILE A 93 7.53 19.50 -26.47
N ARG A 94 7.26 19.65 -27.77
CA ARG A 94 6.12 20.43 -28.31
C ARG A 94 5.40 19.67 -29.41
N SER A 95 4.15 20.04 -29.67
CA SER A 95 3.36 19.53 -30.80
C SER A 95 3.83 20.15 -32.12
N ALA A 96 3.96 19.32 -33.17
CA ALA A 96 4.25 19.78 -34.52
C ALA A 96 3.20 20.77 -35.05
N ARG A 97 1.91 20.49 -34.80
CA ARG A 97 0.82 21.39 -35.20
C ARG A 97 0.87 22.72 -34.47
N GLN A 98 1.19 22.73 -33.17
CA GLN A 98 1.33 23.98 -32.42
C GLN A 98 2.48 24.85 -32.95
N VAL A 99 3.63 24.25 -33.25
CA VAL A 99 4.78 24.95 -33.85
C VAL A 99 4.42 25.50 -35.23
N ALA A 100 3.71 24.72 -36.07
CA ALA A 100 3.28 25.17 -37.38
C ALA A 100 2.33 26.39 -37.29
N LEU A 101 1.39 26.37 -36.34
CA LEU A 101 0.47 27.49 -36.09
C LEU A 101 1.20 28.72 -35.54
N GLU A 102 2.21 28.55 -34.68
CA GLU A 102 3.06 29.66 -34.20
C GLU A 102 3.81 30.33 -35.35
N LEU A 103 4.39 29.55 -36.27
CA LEU A 103 5.08 30.07 -37.45
C LEU A 103 4.14 30.83 -38.40
N LEU A 104 2.91 30.32 -38.61
CA LEU A 104 1.89 31.01 -39.41
C LEU A 104 1.44 32.35 -38.80
N ARG A 105 1.46 32.47 -37.46
CA ARG A 105 1.12 33.73 -36.77
C ARG A 105 2.26 34.74 -36.79
N GLY A 106 3.47 34.29 -36.48
CA GLY A 106 4.59 35.16 -36.14
C GLY A 106 5.28 35.81 -37.34
N HIS A 107 5.06 35.32 -38.57
CA HIS A 107 5.81 35.80 -39.73
C HIS A 107 5.09 36.95 -40.47
N PRO A 108 5.74 38.12 -40.67
CA PRO A 108 5.12 39.28 -41.31
C PRO A 108 4.62 39.03 -42.75
N ALA A 109 5.38 38.28 -43.56
CA ALA A 109 5.07 38.05 -44.98
C ALA A 109 4.20 36.79 -45.25
N ALA A 110 4.14 35.86 -44.29
CA ALA A 110 3.34 34.63 -44.35
C ALA A 110 2.11 34.67 -43.41
N GLY A 111 1.88 35.83 -42.77
CA GLY A 111 0.95 36.00 -41.66
C GLY A 111 -0.51 35.65 -41.97
N THR A 112 -1.33 35.67 -40.91
CA THR A 112 -2.72 35.18 -40.91
C THR A 112 -3.58 35.72 -42.06
N ARG A 113 -3.35 36.96 -42.51
CA ARG A 113 -4.08 37.57 -43.66
C ARG A 113 -3.84 36.79 -44.96
N ARG A 114 -2.60 36.41 -45.25
CA ARG A 114 -2.23 35.69 -46.48
C ARG A 114 -2.71 34.24 -46.43
N TYR A 115 -2.51 33.58 -45.30
CA TYR A 115 -3.07 32.24 -45.04
C TYR A 115 -4.58 32.20 -45.27
N ARG A 116 -5.33 33.20 -44.78
CA ARG A 116 -6.76 33.34 -45.03
C ARG A 116 -7.08 33.48 -46.52
N GLY A 117 -6.30 34.27 -47.26
CA GLY A 117 -6.49 34.44 -48.70
C GLY A 117 -6.42 33.10 -49.46
N LEU A 118 -5.44 32.26 -49.12
CA LEU A 118 -5.21 30.98 -49.80
C LEU A 118 -6.27 29.91 -49.49
N TYR A 119 -6.78 29.86 -48.25
CA TYR A 119 -7.66 28.77 -47.80
C TYR A 119 -9.11 29.18 -47.52
N ARG A 120 -9.52 30.41 -47.85
CA ARG A 120 -10.88 30.92 -47.60
C ARG A 120 -11.95 30.03 -48.21
N GLU A 121 -11.84 29.73 -49.50
CA GLU A 121 -12.89 29.00 -50.24
C GLU A 121 -12.99 27.56 -49.80
N THR A 122 -11.85 26.87 -49.63
CA THR A 122 -11.80 25.48 -49.16
C THR A 122 -12.41 25.35 -47.77
N ALA A 123 -12.07 26.25 -46.85
CA ALA A 123 -12.61 26.22 -45.49
C ALA A 123 -14.11 26.58 -45.46
N ALA A 124 -14.55 27.52 -46.30
CA ALA A 124 -15.96 27.90 -46.41
C ALA A 124 -16.82 26.78 -47.00
N ALA A 125 -16.31 26.03 -47.99
CA ALA A 125 -17.00 24.87 -48.57
C ALA A 125 -17.24 23.77 -47.52
N LEU A 126 -16.22 23.43 -46.72
CA LEU A 126 -16.38 22.47 -45.62
C LEU A 126 -17.38 22.95 -44.57
N LEU A 127 -17.42 24.26 -44.28
CA LEU A 127 -18.38 24.81 -43.33
C LEU A 127 -19.83 24.73 -43.85
N ARG A 128 -20.07 24.95 -45.15
CA ARG A 128 -21.39 24.72 -45.77
C ARG A 128 -21.82 23.27 -45.65
N GLN A 129 -20.92 22.34 -46.00
CA GLN A 129 -21.17 20.90 -45.84
C GLN A 129 -21.46 20.49 -44.39
N ALA A 130 -20.80 21.14 -43.42
CA ALA A 130 -21.08 20.93 -42.00
C ALA A 130 -22.47 21.44 -41.60
N GLY A 131 -22.96 22.52 -42.21
CA GLY A 131 -24.31 23.06 -42.03
C GLY A 131 -25.42 22.15 -42.56
N GLU A 132 -25.14 21.41 -43.63
CA GLU A 132 -26.05 20.44 -44.27
C GLU A 132 -26.02 19.05 -43.60
N SER A 133 -25.05 18.81 -42.71
CA SER A 133 -24.89 17.53 -42.01
C SER A 133 -25.51 17.57 -40.62
N GLU A 134 -25.84 16.39 -40.06
CA GLU A 134 -26.33 16.26 -38.69
C GLU A 134 -25.51 15.28 -37.85
N GLY A 135 -25.74 15.29 -36.54
CA GLY A 135 -25.15 14.35 -35.58
C GLY A 135 -23.62 14.27 -35.61
N THR A 136 -23.08 13.05 -35.55
CA THR A 136 -21.63 12.79 -35.50
C THR A 136 -20.90 13.32 -36.74
N LYS A 137 -21.54 13.31 -37.92
CA LYS A 137 -20.91 13.77 -39.18
C LYS A 137 -20.68 15.28 -39.17
N ARG A 138 -21.65 16.06 -38.69
CA ARG A 138 -21.47 17.51 -38.49
C ARG A 138 -20.32 17.81 -37.52
N LEU A 139 -20.28 17.10 -36.39
CA LEU A 139 -19.23 17.25 -35.40
C LEU A 139 -17.83 16.95 -35.99
N GLU A 140 -17.71 15.88 -36.77
CA GLU A 140 -16.48 15.48 -37.45
C GLU A 140 -15.99 16.56 -38.44
N LEU A 141 -16.90 17.12 -39.25
CA LEU A 141 -16.58 18.20 -40.19
C LEU A 141 -16.14 19.48 -39.46
N LEU A 142 -16.87 19.91 -38.44
CA LEU A 142 -16.51 21.10 -37.67
C LEU A 142 -15.13 20.96 -37.00
N ARG A 143 -14.84 19.81 -36.39
CA ARG A 143 -13.53 19.52 -35.80
C ARG A 143 -12.41 19.49 -36.85
N THR A 144 -12.70 18.97 -38.04
CA THR A 144 -11.76 18.96 -39.17
C THR A 144 -11.43 20.38 -39.62
N ILE A 145 -12.42 21.27 -39.70
CA ILE A 145 -12.23 22.68 -40.01
C ILE A 145 -11.36 23.36 -38.94
N VAL A 146 -11.65 23.13 -37.65
CA VAL A 146 -10.83 23.69 -36.55
C VAL A 146 -9.41 23.17 -36.58
N ARG A 147 -9.19 21.87 -36.85
CA ARG A 147 -7.86 21.27 -36.91
C ARG A 147 -7.03 21.80 -38.08
N ARG A 148 -7.62 21.87 -39.28
CA ARG A 148 -6.92 22.16 -40.54
C ARG A 148 -6.87 23.64 -40.89
N PHE A 149 -7.91 24.40 -40.55
CA PHE A 149 -8.13 25.77 -41.03
C PHE A 149 -8.43 26.76 -39.89
N ARG A 150 -7.85 26.52 -38.70
CA ARG A 150 -8.12 27.27 -37.45
C ARG A 150 -8.05 28.78 -37.60
N LEU A 151 -7.12 29.28 -38.41
CA LEU A 151 -6.84 30.71 -38.58
C LEU A 151 -7.76 31.41 -39.60
N THR A 152 -8.67 30.67 -40.26
CA THR A 152 -9.65 31.19 -41.23
C THR A 152 -10.95 31.67 -40.57
N ASP A 153 -11.77 32.42 -41.31
CA ASP A 153 -13.11 32.81 -40.87
C ASP A 153 -14.02 31.59 -40.63
N ALA A 154 -13.87 30.55 -41.45
CA ALA A 154 -14.60 29.30 -41.27
C ALA A 154 -14.13 28.56 -40.00
N GLY A 155 -12.83 28.60 -39.70
CA GLY A 155 -12.25 28.10 -38.45
C GLY A 155 -12.83 28.77 -37.21
N PHE A 156 -12.92 30.10 -37.21
CA PHE A 156 -13.57 30.87 -36.15
C PHE A 156 -15.04 30.45 -35.94
N ARG A 157 -15.81 30.41 -37.03
CA ARG A 157 -17.24 30.03 -36.99
C ARG A 157 -17.42 28.59 -36.51
N ALA A 158 -16.61 27.65 -37.01
CA ALA A 158 -16.69 26.25 -36.63
C ALA A 158 -16.38 26.05 -35.14
N LEU A 159 -15.35 26.73 -34.61
CA LEU A 159 -14.98 26.64 -33.20
C LEU A 159 -16.06 27.23 -32.27
N ASN A 160 -16.67 28.35 -32.66
CA ASN A 160 -17.80 28.93 -31.92
C ASN A 160 -19.05 28.05 -31.99
N GLN A 161 -19.33 27.41 -33.14
CA GLN A 161 -20.42 26.44 -33.27
C GLN A 161 -20.19 25.21 -32.39
N LEU A 162 -18.97 24.65 -32.36
CA LEU A 162 -18.62 23.55 -31.46
C LEU A 162 -18.82 23.94 -29.99
N ALA A 163 -18.34 25.12 -29.58
CA ALA A 163 -18.53 25.62 -28.23
C ALA A 163 -20.02 25.74 -27.85
N THR A 164 -20.85 26.20 -28.79
CA THR A 164 -22.30 26.33 -28.59
C THR A 164 -22.94 24.95 -28.43
N MET A 165 -22.69 24.04 -29.37
CA MET A 165 -23.21 22.66 -29.33
C MET A 165 -22.81 21.94 -28.03
N TRP A 166 -21.58 22.10 -27.58
CA TRP A 166 -21.12 21.46 -26.35
C TRP A 166 -21.72 22.10 -25.09
N LEU A 167 -22.00 23.41 -25.06
CA LEU A 167 -22.78 24.01 -23.97
C LEU A 167 -24.19 23.44 -23.92
N ASP A 168 -24.86 23.38 -25.07
CA ASP A 168 -26.25 22.87 -25.18
C ASP A 168 -26.35 21.40 -24.75
N GLN A 169 -25.30 20.61 -24.99
CA GLN A 169 -25.20 19.19 -24.62
C GLN A 169 -24.66 18.95 -23.19
N GLY A 170 -24.36 20.01 -22.43
CA GLY A 170 -23.81 19.89 -21.07
C GLY A 170 -22.31 19.56 -21.01
N HIS A 171 -21.60 19.49 -22.14
CA HIS A 171 -20.15 19.31 -22.25
C HIS A 171 -19.37 20.61 -21.98
N SER A 172 -19.64 21.24 -20.83
CA SER A 172 -19.21 22.60 -20.49
C SER A 172 -17.69 22.82 -20.50
N GLU A 173 -16.89 21.80 -20.14
CA GLU A 173 -15.43 21.94 -20.17
C GLU A 173 -14.84 21.99 -21.58
N LEU A 174 -15.41 21.23 -22.52
CA LEU A 174 -14.99 21.27 -23.93
C LEU A 174 -15.37 22.61 -24.55
N ALA A 175 -16.56 23.11 -24.23
CA ALA A 175 -16.98 24.43 -24.64
C ALA A 175 -16.08 25.53 -24.06
N TRP A 176 -15.74 25.47 -22.77
CA TRP A 176 -14.80 26.39 -22.15
C TRP A 176 -13.45 26.37 -22.86
N ARG A 177 -12.90 25.18 -23.17
CA ARG A 177 -11.63 25.03 -23.89
C ARG A 177 -11.70 25.66 -25.29
N ALA A 178 -12.78 25.41 -26.03
CA ALA A 178 -13.00 25.99 -27.35
C ALA A 178 -13.10 27.53 -27.30
N LEU A 179 -13.82 28.07 -26.32
CA LEU A 179 -13.96 29.52 -26.12
C LEU A 179 -12.63 30.15 -25.69
N ARG A 180 -11.86 29.49 -24.82
CA ARG A 180 -10.51 29.93 -24.47
C ARG A 180 -9.56 29.91 -25.66
N MET A 181 -9.68 28.91 -26.55
CA MET A 181 -8.91 28.87 -27.80
C MET A 181 -9.27 30.02 -28.74
N LEU A 182 -10.51 30.50 -28.74
CA LEU A 182 -10.93 31.68 -29.49
C LEU A 182 -10.41 32.98 -28.85
N ASP A 183 -10.53 33.10 -27.53
CA ASP A 183 -10.11 34.26 -26.75
C ASP A 183 -8.60 34.50 -26.84
N SER A 184 -7.82 33.42 -26.73
CA SER A 184 -6.35 33.45 -26.80
C SER A 184 -5.78 33.59 -28.21
N GLU A 185 -6.61 33.64 -29.26
CA GLU A 185 -6.13 33.71 -30.64
C GLU A 185 -6.03 35.16 -31.14
N PRO A 186 -4.81 35.72 -31.31
CA PRO A 186 -4.61 37.14 -31.66
C PRO A 186 -5.13 37.54 -33.04
N SER A 187 -5.56 36.56 -33.83
CA SER A 187 -6.08 36.77 -35.18
C SER A 187 -7.57 37.19 -35.20
N PHE A 188 -8.27 37.11 -34.06
CA PHE A 188 -9.69 37.43 -33.92
C PHE A 188 -10.10 38.63 -33.01
N PRO A 189 -9.20 39.51 -32.48
CA PRO A 189 -9.61 40.69 -31.71
C PRO A 189 -10.64 41.54 -32.47
N GLY A 190 -11.65 42.03 -31.75
CA GLY A 190 -12.74 42.86 -32.30
C GLY A 190 -13.94 42.08 -32.89
N ARG A 191 -13.89 40.74 -32.95
CA ARG A 191 -15.01 39.90 -33.43
C ARG A 191 -15.78 39.16 -32.33
N LEU A 192 -15.36 39.33 -31.08
CA LEU A 192 -15.95 38.67 -29.92
C LEU A 192 -17.18 39.47 -29.44
N ALA A 193 -18.35 39.12 -29.98
CA ALA A 193 -19.62 39.74 -29.59
C ALA A 193 -20.00 39.47 -28.13
N ARG A 194 -20.98 40.22 -27.58
CA ARG A 194 -21.54 39.98 -26.24
C ARG A 194 -21.99 38.54 -26.02
N SER A 195 -22.51 37.88 -27.06
CA SER A 195 -22.91 36.46 -27.02
C SER A 195 -21.73 35.52 -26.76
N PHE A 196 -20.52 35.84 -27.23
CA PHE A 196 -19.31 35.07 -26.92
C PHE A 196 -18.95 35.19 -25.44
N GLN A 197 -18.94 36.42 -24.91
CA GLN A 197 -18.63 36.68 -23.51
C GLN A 197 -19.60 35.95 -22.57
N LEU A 198 -20.90 35.97 -22.90
CA LEU A 198 -21.92 35.22 -22.16
C LEU A 198 -21.66 33.71 -22.21
N LYS A 199 -21.40 33.13 -23.38
CA LYS A 199 -21.07 31.70 -23.51
C LYS A 199 -19.83 31.34 -22.68
N PHE A 200 -18.79 32.17 -22.72
CA PHE A 200 -17.53 31.87 -22.03
C PHE A 200 -17.68 31.98 -20.51
N ALA A 201 -18.37 33.01 -20.04
CA ALA A 201 -18.71 33.17 -18.63
C ALA A 201 -19.65 32.06 -18.12
N SER A 202 -20.64 31.63 -18.93
CA SER A 202 -21.48 30.46 -18.61
C SER A 202 -20.66 29.17 -18.49
N ALA A 203 -19.77 28.91 -19.46
CA ALA A 203 -18.90 27.74 -19.44
C ALA A 203 -17.96 27.76 -18.22
N ALA A 204 -17.37 28.92 -17.92
CA ALA A 204 -16.52 29.13 -16.75
C ALA A 204 -17.28 28.88 -15.43
N ARG A 205 -18.50 29.42 -15.31
CA ARG A 205 -19.37 29.24 -14.13
C ARG A 205 -19.78 27.79 -13.92
N LEU A 206 -20.20 27.09 -14.97
CA LEU A 206 -20.62 25.68 -14.90
C LEU A 206 -19.46 24.73 -14.53
N THR A 207 -18.21 25.11 -14.84
CA THR A 207 -17.02 24.28 -14.64
C THR A 207 -16.16 24.70 -13.45
N GLY A 208 -16.36 25.91 -12.91
CA GLY A 208 -15.47 26.53 -11.93
C GLY A 208 -14.10 26.89 -12.51
N LEU A 209 -13.99 27.04 -13.82
CA LEU A 209 -12.75 27.45 -14.50
C LEU A 209 -12.65 28.99 -14.56
N PRO A 210 -11.44 29.55 -14.79
CA PRO A 210 -11.26 30.98 -14.94
C PRO A 210 -12.18 31.57 -16.01
N SER A 211 -12.85 32.68 -15.67
CA SER A 211 -13.61 33.51 -16.60
C SER A 211 -12.70 34.58 -17.20
N PRO A 212 -12.94 35.04 -18.45
CA PRO A 212 -12.37 36.30 -18.92
C PRO A 212 -12.87 37.46 -18.03
N SER A 213 -12.12 38.57 -17.99
CA SER A 213 -12.54 39.82 -17.33
C SER A 213 -13.82 40.34 -17.98
N SER A 214 -14.98 40.03 -17.40
CA SER A 214 -16.30 40.48 -17.84
C SER A 214 -16.83 41.55 -16.89
N GLY A 215 -17.40 42.65 -17.42
CA GLY A 215 -18.03 43.69 -16.60
C GLY A 215 -19.23 43.17 -15.79
N ASP A 216 -19.60 43.90 -14.72
CA ASP A 216 -20.56 43.49 -13.68
C ASP A 216 -21.93 43.01 -14.21
N SER A 217 -22.38 43.53 -15.36
CA SER A 217 -23.65 43.14 -16.00
C SER A 217 -23.73 41.65 -16.39
N VAL A 218 -22.60 41.01 -16.75
CA VAL A 218 -22.58 39.58 -17.11
C VAL A 218 -22.67 38.71 -15.85
N ALA A 219 -22.06 39.13 -14.74
CA ALA A 219 -22.13 38.41 -13.47
C ALA A 219 -23.58 38.37 -12.93
N LEU A 220 -24.30 39.51 -13.02
CA LEU A 220 -25.72 39.63 -12.67
C LEU A 220 -26.62 38.72 -13.53
N ALA A 221 -26.44 38.72 -14.85
CA ALA A 221 -27.23 37.89 -15.77
C ALA A 221 -27.06 36.38 -15.53
N LEU A 222 -25.91 35.96 -14.99
CA LEU A 222 -25.62 34.56 -14.68
C LEU A 222 -26.05 34.16 -13.26
N GLY A 223 -26.56 35.08 -12.43
CA GLY A 223 -26.86 34.87 -11.01
C GLY A 223 -27.64 33.60 -10.69
N ASN A 224 -28.54 33.19 -11.58
CA ASN A 224 -29.44 32.04 -11.42
C ASN A 224 -28.94 30.73 -12.07
N LEU A 225 -27.80 30.73 -12.78
CA LEU A 225 -27.24 29.50 -13.34
C LEU A 225 -26.65 28.65 -12.21
N SER A 226 -27.42 27.63 -11.83
CA SER A 226 -27.02 26.59 -10.89
C SER A 226 -26.50 25.37 -11.66
N ARG A 227 -25.46 24.75 -11.11
CA ARG A 227 -24.95 23.47 -11.57
C ARG A 227 -25.85 22.39 -10.97
N GLN A 228 -26.72 21.76 -11.76
CA GLN A 228 -27.36 20.52 -11.31
C GLN A 228 -26.27 19.46 -11.20
N SER A 229 -26.08 18.90 -10.01
CA SER A 229 -25.24 17.72 -9.83
C SER A 229 -25.92 16.54 -10.52
N PRO A 230 -25.28 15.87 -11.48
CA PRO A 230 -25.84 14.66 -12.05
C PRO A 230 -26.02 13.63 -10.93
N VAL A 231 -27.22 13.04 -10.86
CA VAL A 231 -27.55 11.95 -9.94
C VAL A 231 -26.78 10.67 -10.33
N ASP A 232 -26.38 10.57 -11.60
CA ASP A 232 -25.68 9.44 -12.19
C ASP A 232 -24.17 9.44 -11.89
N TRP A 233 -23.61 8.23 -11.84
CA TRP A 233 -22.18 7.97 -11.69
C TRP A 233 -21.69 7.07 -12.86
N PRO A 234 -21.53 7.62 -14.07
CA PRO A 234 -21.31 6.82 -15.29
C PRO A 234 -19.84 6.38 -15.51
N LEU A 235 -18.91 6.84 -14.67
CA LEU A 235 -17.47 6.58 -14.78
C LEU A 235 -16.92 5.97 -13.50
N PRO A 236 -15.94 5.05 -13.57
CA PRO A 236 -15.27 4.57 -12.37
C PRO A 236 -14.55 5.75 -11.71
N PHE A 237 -14.68 5.89 -10.38
CA PHE A 237 -14.15 6.99 -9.57
C PHE A 237 -14.76 8.39 -9.82
N GLY A 238 -15.69 8.51 -10.76
CA GLY A 238 -16.28 9.79 -11.14
C GLY A 238 -15.38 10.58 -12.10
N PRO A 239 -15.71 11.85 -12.38
CA PRO A 239 -14.91 12.69 -13.25
C PRO A 239 -13.55 13.06 -12.62
N ALA A 240 -12.53 13.23 -13.47
CA ALA A 240 -11.16 13.53 -13.02
C ALA A 240 -11.06 14.84 -12.23
N ARG A 241 -11.82 15.86 -12.64
CA ARG A 241 -12.11 17.03 -11.82
C ARG A 241 -13.39 16.75 -11.04
N GLN A 242 -13.23 16.41 -9.76
CA GLN A 242 -14.37 16.11 -8.91
C GLN A 242 -15.29 17.35 -8.80
N PRO A 243 -16.61 17.21 -9.04
CA PRO A 243 -17.56 18.29 -8.86
C PRO A 243 -17.64 18.70 -7.39
N ARG A 244 -18.37 19.78 -7.12
CA ARG A 244 -18.78 20.11 -5.76
C ARG A 244 -19.51 18.91 -5.15
N ALA A 245 -19.36 18.75 -3.84
CA ALA A 245 -19.70 17.54 -3.09
C ALA A 245 -21.10 16.97 -3.41
N ILE A 246 -21.21 15.64 -3.47
CA ILE A 246 -22.49 14.94 -3.68
C ILE A 246 -23.25 14.98 -2.37
N ASP A 247 -24.51 15.41 -2.41
CA ASP A 247 -25.37 15.43 -1.24
C ASP A 247 -25.75 13.99 -0.84
N ALA A 248 -24.89 13.38 -0.05
CA ALA A 248 -25.04 12.02 0.46
C ALA A 248 -24.44 11.93 1.86
N ALA A 249 -25.05 11.10 2.69
CA ALA A 249 -24.64 10.86 4.07
C ALA A 249 -23.92 9.52 4.25
N ALA A 250 -23.25 9.35 5.39
CA ALA A 250 -22.67 8.07 5.77
C ALA A 250 -23.74 6.95 5.84
N PRO A 251 -23.40 5.70 5.52
CA PRO A 251 -24.36 4.61 5.53
C PRO A 251 -24.68 4.12 6.95
N HIS A 252 -25.91 3.67 7.15
CA HIS A 252 -26.21 2.69 8.20
C HIS A 252 -25.95 1.29 7.65
N LEU A 253 -25.14 0.48 8.34
CA LEU A 253 -24.74 -0.85 7.84
C LEU A 253 -25.83 -1.92 8.05
N SER A 254 -27.09 -1.57 7.78
CA SER A 254 -28.19 -2.50 7.59
C SER A 254 -28.33 -2.83 6.11
N GLU A 255 -28.32 -4.11 5.76
CA GLU A 255 -28.49 -4.52 4.37
C GLU A 255 -29.94 -4.26 3.92
N ALA A 256 -30.16 -3.30 3.03
CA ALA A 256 -31.48 -3.08 2.43
C ALA A 256 -31.78 -4.14 1.36
N TRP A 257 -30.78 -4.41 0.51
CA TRP A 257 -30.76 -5.51 -0.44
C TRP A 257 -29.32 -5.88 -0.77
N HIS A 258 -29.10 -7.10 -1.23
CA HIS A 258 -27.83 -7.53 -1.79
C HIS A 258 -28.04 -8.47 -2.98
N THR A 259 -27.07 -8.50 -3.88
CA THR A 259 -27.10 -9.36 -5.07
C THR A 259 -25.78 -10.10 -5.20
N ARG A 260 -25.82 -11.43 -5.26
CA ARG A 260 -24.64 -12.28 -5.48
C ARG A 260 -24.13 -12.14 -6.92
N LEU A 261 -22.80 -12.13 -7.07
CA LEU A 261 -22.09 -12.07 -8.35
C LEU A 261 -21.82 -13.46 -8.95
N SER A 262 -22.01 -14.52 -8.16
CA SER A 262 -21.98 -15.92 -8.59
C SER A 262 -23.38 -16.54 -8.61
N GLU A 263 -23.63 -17.43 -9.56
CA GLU A 263 -24.82 -18.30 -9.53
C GLU A 263 -24.70 -19.39 -8.45
N PRO A 264 -25.82 -19.89 -7.91
CA PRO A 264 -25.83 -21.11 -7.10
C PRO A 264 -25.19 -22.27 -7.87
N GLY A 265 -24.21 -22.95 -7.25
CA GLY A 265 -23.50 -24.09 -7.85
C GLY A 265 -22.26 -23.74 -8.69
N ASP A 266 -22.03 -22.47 -9.04
CA ASP A 266 -20.79 -22.07 -9.73
C ASP A 266 -19.59 -22.17 -8.77
N SER A 267 -18.61 -23.03 -9.09
CA SER A 267 -17.31 -23.00 -8.41
C SER A 267 -16.53 -21.77 -8.85
N SER A 268 -16.50 -20.75 -7.99
CA SER A 268 -15.71 -19.53 -8.26
C SER A 268 -14.37 -19.59 -7.55
N PRO A 269 -13.23 -19.52 -8.26
CA PRO A 269 -11.91 -19.40 -7.62
C PRO A 269 -11.75 -18.06 -6.87
N LEU A 270 -12.62 -17.09 -7.15
CA LEU A 270 -12.60 -15.77 -6.52
C LEU A 270 -13.06 -15.78 -5.07
N ILE A 271 -13.99 -16.66 -4.69
CA ILE A 271 -14.50 -16.73 -3.31
C ILE A 271 -13.42 -17.28 -2.35
N PRO A 272 -12.73 -18.40 -2.65
CA PRO A 272 -11.57 -18.84 -1.87
C PRO A 272 -10.45 -17.81 -1.85
N TRP A 273 -10.15 -17.18 -3.00
CA TRP A 273 -9.16 -16.09 -3.06
C TRP A 273 -9.55 -14.95 -2.11
N ALA A 274 -10.77 -14.42 -2.22
CA ALA A 274 -11.23 -13.32 -1.39
C ALA A 274 -11.26 -13.70 0.09
N THR A 275 -11.72 -14.90 0.44
CA THR A 275 -11.68 -15.39 1.82
C THR A 275 -10.26 -15.44 2.36
N SER A 276 -9.29 -15.87 1.54
CA SER A 276 -7.88 -15.83 1.91
C SER A 276 -7.33 -14.42 2.08
N GLN A 277 -7.71 -13.47 1.22
CA GLN A 277 -7.32 -12.06 1.36
C GLN A 277 -7.91 -11.46 2.63
N TRP A 278 -9.18 -11.74 2.93
CA TRP A 278 -9.86 -11.22 4.11
C TRP A 278 -9.33 -11.82 5.41
N ALA A 279 -8.93 -13.09 5.40
CA ALA A 279 -8.27 -13.74 6.54
C ALA A 279 -6.83 -13.22 6.74
N ASP A 280 -6.13 -12.86 5.66
CA ASP A 280 -4.78 -12.32 5.75
C ASP A 280 -4.82 -10.87 6.21
N GLY A 281 -4.54 -10.62 7.49
CA GLY A 281 -4.48 -9.28 8.06
C GLY A 281 -3.46 -8.34 7.43
N ARG A 282 -2.70 -8.75 6.41
CA ARG A 282 -1.68 -7.95 5.71
C ARG A 282 -2.13 -7.38 4.36
N LEU A 283 -3.06 -8.06 3.69
CA LEU A 283 -3.49 -7.71 2.33
C LEU A 283 -4.76 -6.86 2.38
N THR A 284 -4.90 -5.91 1.46
CA THR A 284 -6.18 -5.22 1.31
C THR A 284 -7.25 -6.22 0.85
N GLY A 285 -8.51 -5.92 1.16
CA GLY A 285 -9.65 -6.67 0.60
C GLY A 285 -10.04 -6.23 -0.82
N ALA A 286 -9.23 -5.37 -1.45
CA ALA A 286 -9.64 -4.58 -2.61
C ALA A 286 -9.66 -5.39 -3.91
N LEU A 287 -10.47 -4.89 -4.85
CA LEU A 287 -10.70 -5.48 -6.16
C LEU A 287 -10.70 -4.37 -7.20
N ALA A 288 -10.08 -4.62 -8.35
CA ALA A 288 -10.11 -3.73 -9.51
C ALA A 288 -11.44 -3.83 -10.28
N LEU A 289 -12.55 -4.05 -9.56
CA LEU A 289 -13.92 -4.09 -10.07
C LEU A 289 -14.65 -2.84 -9.59
N TYR A 290 -15.21 -2.05 -10.50
CA TYR A 290 -15.82 -0.77 -10.16
C TYR A 290 -17.21 -0.69 -10.79
N PRO A 291 -18.29 -0.67 -9.98
CA PRO A 291 -19.64 -0.50 -10.50
C PRO A 291 -19.85 0.95 -10.95
N ILE A 292 -20.85 1.16 -11.80
CA ILE A 292 -21.33 2.49 -12.20
C ILE A 292 -22.84 2.57 -11.95
N VAL A 293 -23.35 3.79 -11.79
CA VAL A 293 -24.79 4.06 -11.62
C VAL A 293 -25.23 4.91 -12.81
N VAL A 294 -26.25 4.47 -13.54
CA VAL A 294 -26.78 5.18 -14.71
C VAL A 294 -28.30 5.13 -14.66
N GLY A 295 -28.95 6.28 -14.50
CA GLY A 295 -30.36 6.38 -14.12
C GLY A 295 -30.66 5.52 -12.89
N ASP A 296 -31.73 4.75 -12.95
CA ASP A 296 -32.17 3.85 -11.87
C ASP A 296 -31.50 2.48 -11.88
N GLN A 297 -30.33 2.35 -12.53
CA GLN A 297 -29.64 1.06 -12.70
C GLN A 297 -28.22 1.10 -12.17
N VAL A 298 -27.85 0.02 -11.47
CA VAL A 298 -26.46 -0.28 -11.11
C VAL A 298 -25.91 -1.24 -12.14
N VAL A 299 -24.85 -0.85 -12.83
CA VAL A 299 -24.18 -1.71 -13.79
C VAL A 299 -22.85 -2.17 -13.21
N LEU A 300 -22.56 -3.47 -13.31
CA LEU A 300 -21.35 -4.07 -12.76
C LEU A 300 -20.88 -5.28 -13.56
N ARG A 301 -19.66 -5.72 -13.26
CA ARG A 301 -19.07 -6.97 -13.76
C ARG A 301 -19.29 -8.10 -12.76
N ASP A 302 -19.82 -9.22 -13.25
CA ASP A 302 -19.98 -10.46 -12.47
C ASP A 302 -19.16 -11.61 -13.08
N HIS A 303 -19.29 -12.83 -12.55
CA HIS A 303 -18.47 -13.98 -12.97
C HIS A 303 -18.67 -14.39 -14.43
N ARG A 304 -19.80 -14.02 -15.04
CA ARG A 304 -20.20 -14.41 -16.40
C ARG A 304 -20.07 -13.26 -17.40
N GLY A 305 -20.18 -12.00 -16.98
CA GLY A 305 -19.99 -10.86 -17.87
C GLY A 305 -20.36 -9.52 -17.25
N ILE A 306 -21.35 -8.84 -17.83
CA ILE A 306 -21.85 -7.53 -17.37
C ILE A 306 -23.33 -7.67 -17.02
N ARG A 307 -23.75 -7.07 -15.91
CA ARG A 307 -25.12 -7.16 -15.40
C ARG A 307 -25.63 -5.77 -15.02
N GLY A 308 -26.87 -5.50 -15.39
CA GLY A 308 -27.64 -4.35 -14.91
C GLY A 308 -28.61 -4.78 -13.83
N LEU A 309 -28.58 -4.08 -12.70
CA LEU A 309 -29.45 -4.29 -11.55
C LEU A 309 -30.34 -3.07 -11.33
N SER A 310 -31.55 -3.29 -10.84
CA SER A 310 -32.38 -2.21 -10.30
C SER A 310 -31.68 -1.57 -9.11
N LEU A 311 -31.51 -0.25 -9.13
CA LEU A 311 -30.97 0.51 -8.01
C LEU A 311 -31.89 0.43 -6.78
N LEU A 312 -33.19 0.25 -6.98
CA LEU A 312 -34.17 0.20 -5.90
C LEU A 312 -34.17 -1.15 -5.17
N THR A 313 -34.08 -2.26 -5.91
CA THR A 313 -34.34 -3.61 -5.37
C THR A 313 -33.14 -4.56 -5.46
N GLY A 314 -32.10 -4.23 -6.22
CA GLY A 314 -31.00 -5.14 -6.53
C GLY A 314 -31.37 -6.26 -7.52
N ALA A 315 -32.63 -6.34 -7.96
CA ALA A 315 -33.09 -7.34 -8.91
C ALA A 315 -32.39 -7.18 -10.25
N THR A 316 -32.16 -8.29 -10.94
CA THR A 316 -31.51 -8.25 -12.25
C THR A 316 -32.46 -7.80 -13.33
N LEU A 317 -32.08 -6.74 -14.03
CA LEU A 317 -32.83 -6.24 -15.17
C LEU A 317 -32.34 -6.90 -16.46
N TRP A 318 -31.03 -7.03 -16.65
CA TRP A 318 -30.47 -7.62 -17.85
C TRP A 318 -29.08 -8.18 -17.59
N ARG A 319 -28.65 -9.10 -18.47
CA ARG A 319 -27.31 -9.69 -18.43
C ARG A 319 -26.71 -9.75 -19.83
N PHE A 320 -25.41 -9.52 -19.88
CA PHE A 320 -24.57 -9.79 -21.03
C PHE A 320 -23.58 -10.89 -20.65
N ALA A 321 -23.70 -12.06 -21.28
CA ALA A 321 -22.73 -13.14 -21.12
C ALA A 321 -21.47 -12.81 -21.92
N SER A 322 -20.34 -12.67 -21.23
CA SER A 322 -19.06 -12.46 -21.90
C SER A 322 -18.58 -13.78 -22.51
N PRO A 323 -17.94 -13.76 -23.69
CA PRO A 323 -17.35 -14.96 -24.30
C PRO A 323 -16.30 -15.65 -23.43
N CYS A 324 -15.76 -14.96 -22.41
CA CYS A 324 -14.79 -15.51 -21.50
C CYS A 324 -15.19 -15.26 -20.04
N THR A 325 -15.65 -16.31 -19.37
CA THR A 325 -15.99 -16.27 -17.93
C THR A 325 -14.74 -16.10 -17.08
N TRP A 326 -14.92 -15.81 -15.79
CA TRP A 326 -13.79 -15.66 -14.87
C TRP A 326 -13.02 -16.96 -14.71
N GLN A 327 -13.70 -18.11 -14.72
CA GLN A 327 -13.05 -19.43 -14.67
C GLN A 327 -12.18 -19.68 -15.90
N MET A 328 -12.65 -19.33 -17.09
CA MET A 328 -11.87 -19.45 -18.33
C MET A 328 -10.64 -18.53 -18.31
N ARG A 329 -10.81 -17.28 -17.88
CA ARG A 329 -9.69 -16.34 -17.70
C ARG A 329 -8.67 -16.83 -16.69
N HIS A 330 -9.11 -17.34 -15.54
CA HIS A 330 -8.23 -17.93 -14.53
C HIS A 330 -7.37 -19.05 -15.11
N ARG A 331 -8.01 -20.04 -15.76
CA ARG A 331 -7.31 -21.17 -16.41
C ARG A 331 -6.35 -20.72 -17.50
N ALA A 332 -6.70 -19.67 -18.25
CA ALA A 332 -5.80 -19.06 -19.21
C ALA A 332 -4.54 -18.55 -18.50
N PHE A 333 -4.68 -17.68 -17.51
CA PHE A 333 -3.54 -17.07 -16.81
C PHE A 333 -2.65 -18.10 -16.11
N ASP A 334 -3.24 -19.14 -15.51
CA ASP A 334 -2.48 -20.23 -14.88
C ASP A 334 -1.56 -20.97 -15.86
N ARG A 335 -2.02 -21.16 -17.11
CA ARG A 335 -1.25 -21.82 -18.18
C ARG A 335 -0.14 -20.91 -18.75
N LEU A 336 -0.33 -19.59 -18.71
CA LEU A 336 0.37 -18.66 -19.60
C LEU A 336 1.42 -17.78 -18.91
N VAL A 337 1.39 -17.64 -17.57
CA VAL A 337 2.40 -16.89 -16.80
C VAL A 337 3.16 -17.81 -15.81
N PRO A 338 3.88 -18.85 -16.29
CA PRO A 338 4.51 -19.84 -15.41
C PRO A 338 5.70 -19.28 -14.59
N VAL A 339 6.24 -18.11 -14.96
CA VAL A 339 7.45 -17.51 -14.35
C VAL A 339 7.16 -16.88 -12.97
N VAL A 340 5.92 -16.47 -12.69
CA VAL A 340 5.52 -15.94 -11.37
C VAL A 340 5.34 -17.10 -10.41
N ARG A 341 6.15 -17.19 -9.34
CA ARG A 341 6.25 -18.40 -8.48
C ARG A 341 5.04 -18.65 -7.56
N SER A 342 4.16 -17.67 -7.34
CA SER A 342 3.01 -17.77 -6.42
C SER A 342 1.67 -17.74 -7.15
N GLY A 343 0.77 -18.70 -6.87
CA GLY A 343 -0.56 -18.76 -7.48
C GLY A 343 -1.49 -17.59 -7.13
N THR A 344 -1.32 -16.98 -5.95
CA THR A 344 -2.11 -15.82 -5.51
C THR A 344 -1.83 -14.57 -6.34
N ASP A 345 -0.57 -14.39 -6.76
CA ASP A 345 -0.14 -13.23 -7.53
C ASP A 345 -0.61 -13.36 -8.99
N ARG A 346 -0.61 -14.58 -9.52
CA ARG A 346 -1.17 -14.90 -10.86
C ARG A 346 -2.66 -14.58 -10.93
N PHE A 347 -3.44 -15.06 -9.95
CA PHE A 347 -4.87 -14.75 -9.85
C PHE A 347 -5.12 -13.25 -9.74
N SER A 348 -4.29 -12.57 -8.95
CA SER A 348 -4.35 -11.12 -8.74
C SER A 348 -4.17 -10.36 -10.05
N MET A 349 -3.14 -10.66 -10.82
CA MET A 349 -2.89 -9.99 -12.10
C MET A 349 -3.93 -10.33 -13.19
N ALA A 350 -4.52 -11.52 -13.11
CA ALA A 350 -5.46 -12.04 -14.09
C ALA A 350 -6.83 -11.37 -14.05
N LEU A 351 -7.36 -11.23 -12.85
CA LEU A 351 -8.79 -11.01 -12.62
C LEU A 351 -9.02 -9.82 -11.69
N VAL A 352 -8.51 -9.91 -10.47
CA VAL A 352 -8.89 -9.02 -9.37
C VAL A 352 -8.04 -7.76 -9.27
N GLY A 353 -6.90 -7.71 -9.92
CA GLY A 353 -6.00 -6.56 -10.04
C GLY A 353 -5.81 -6.13 -11.49
N ASN A 354 -6.83 -6.36 -12.34
CA ASN A 354 -6.81 -6.07 -13.77
C ASN A 354 -7.90 -5.04 -14.13
N PRO A 355 -7.64 -3.73 -13.95
CA PRO A 355 -8.64 -2.70 -14.18
C PRO A 355 -9.11 -2.61 -15.63
N ARG A 356 -8.32 -3.08 -16.61
CA ARG A 356 -8.74 -3.15 -18.03
C ARG A 356 -10.04 -3.93 -18.19
N PHE A 357 -10.17 -5.07 -17.53
CA PHE A 357 -11.38 -5.90 -17.60
C PHE A 357 -12.41 -5.60 -16.49
N GLY A 358 -11.99 -4.95 -15.41
CA GLY A 358 -12.85 -4.67 -14.27
C GLY A 358 -13.56 -3.31 -14.31
N MET A 359 -13.04 -2.34 -15.07
CA MET A 359 -13.71 -1.05 -15.30
C MET A 359 -14.77 -1.15 -16.41
N ILE A 360 -15.84 -0.39 -16.22
CA ILE A 360 -16.91 -0.14 -17.19
C ILE A 360 -17.25 1.35 -17.16
N THR A 361 -17.72 1.89 -18.27
CA THR A 361 -18.10 3.30 -18.44
C THR A 361 -19.45 3.39 -19.15
N SER A 362 -20.08 4.56 -19.10
CA SER A 362 -21.33 4.80 -19.83
C SER A 362 -21.43 6.22 -20.36
N ASP A 363 -22.13 6.39 -21.50
CA ASP A 363 -22.58 7.68 -22.04
C ASP A 363 -24.03 8.02 -21.64
N GLY A 364 -24.63 7.26 -20.72
CA GLY A 364 -26.04 7.39 -20.31
C GLY A 364 -27.00 6.52 -21.15
N GLN A 365 -26.63 6.11 -22.36
CA GLN A 365 -27.45 5.26 -23.23
C GLN A 365 -26.89 3.85 -23.41
N ARG A 366 -25.57 3.73 -23.35
CA ARG A 366 -24.82 2.49 -23.55
C ARG A 366 -23.79 2.32 -22.44
N VAL A 367 -23.43 1.07 -22.19
CA VAL A 367 -22.32 0.67 -21.33
C VAL A 367 -21.19 0.17 -22.20
N TYR A 368 -19.97 0.57 -21.85
CA TYR A 368 -18.75 0.16 -22.54
C TYR A 368 -17.86 -0.62 -21.58
N GLY A 369 -17.42 -1.80 -22.03
CA GLY A 369 -16.51 -2.65 -21.27
C GLY A 369 -15.50 -3.35 -22.18
N VAL A 370 -14.37 -3.78 -21.62
CA VAL A 370 -13.39 -4.57 -22.37
C VAL A 370 -13.61 -6.05 -22.15
N GLN A 371 -13.51 -6.86 -23.19
CA GLN A 371 -13.51 -8.33 -23.10
C GLN A 371 -12.38 -8.91 -23.95
N LEU A 372 -12.12 -10.21 -23.81
CA LEU A 372 -11.21 -10.91 -24.71
C LEU A 372 -11.87 -11.08 -26.09
N SER A 373 -11.06 -10.98 -27.14
CA SER A 373 -11.50 -11.17 -28.52
C SER A 373 -11.61 -12.64 -28.89
N THR A 374 -10.81 -13.50 -28.26
CA THR A 374 -10.80 -14.96 -28.49
C THR A 374 -10.89 -15.74 -27.18
N PRO A 375 -11.54 -16.92 -27.19
CA PRO A 375 -11.60 -17.77 -26.01
C PRO A 375 -10.23 -18.41 -25.71
N PRO A 376 -9.85 -18.57 -24.43
CA PRO A 376 -8.53 -19.08 -24.04
C PRO A 376 -8.13 -20.45 -24.59
N GLU A 377 -9.11 -21.31 -24.90
CA GLU A 377 -8.90 -22.65 -25.43
C GLU A 377 -8.28 -22.64 -26.84
N THR A 378 -8.45 -21.53 -27.56
CA THR A 378 -7.88 -21.32 -28.90
C THR A 378 -6.47 -20.72 -28.86
N LEU A 379 -5.97 -20.37 -27.67
CA LEU A 379 -4.64 -19.78 -27.52
C LEU A 379 -3.56 -20.89 -27.43
N PRO A 380 -2.42 -20.73 -28.13
CA PRO A 380 -1.39 -21.75 -28.17
C PRO A 380 -0.85 -22.05 -26.77
N VAL A 381 -0.68 -23.34 -26.45
CA VAL A 381 -0.05 -23.79 -25.20
C VAL A 381 1.43 -23.39 -25.25
N PRO A 382 1.97 -22.69 -24.23
CA PRO A 382 3.35 -22.26 -24.24
C PRO A 382 4.26 -23.49 -24.22
N GLN A 383 5.03 -23.68 -25.29
CA GLN A 383 6.08 -24.70 -25.30
C GLN A 383 7.12 -24.33 -24.23
N ARG A 384 7.58 -25.33 -23.47
CA ARG A 384 8.65 -25.13 -22.47
C ARG A 384 9.84 -24.48 -23.20
N PRO A 385 10.44 -23.41 -22.63
CA PRO A 385 11.58 -22.76 -23.27
C PRO A 385 12.73 -23.77 -23.39
N THR A 386 12.99 -24.22 -24.62
CA THR A 386 14.31 -24.75 -25.00
C THR A 386 15.31 -23.59 -24.86
N ARG A 387 16.61 -23.89 -24.74
CA ARG A 387 17.68 -22.91 -24.45
C ARG A 387 17.79 -21.74 -25.46
N ALA A 388 16.93 -21.66 -26.48
CA ALA A 388 16.87 -20.59 -27.46
C ALA A 388 15.97 -19.42 -27.01
N ARG A 389 16.41 -18.21 -27.36
CA ARG A 389 16.02 -16.87 -26.88
C ARG A 389 14.63 -16.35 -27.31
N THR A 390 13.64 -17.21 -27.54
CA THR A 390 12.29 -16.76 -27.92
C THR A 390 11.30 -17.09 -26.81
N ALA A 391 10.88 -16.05 -26.06
CA ALA A 391 9.66 -16.15 -25.28
C ALA A 391 8.51 -16.49 -26.25
N PRO A 392 7.57 -17.38 -25.90
CA PRO A 392 6.43 -17.66 -26.77
C PRO A 392 5.65 -16.36 -27.03
N ASP A 393 5.33 -16.08 -28.28
CA ASP A 393 4.44 -14.98 -28.65
C ASP A 393 3.06 -15.25 -28.07
N PHE A 394 2.64 -14.48 -27.07
CA PHE A 394 1.35 -14.66 -26.41
C PHE A 394 0.47 -13.42 -26.51
N ALA A 395 -0.36 -13.29 -27.53
CA ALA A 395 -1.28 -12.13 -27.61
C ALA A 395 -2.52 -12.31 -26.72
N TRP A 396 -2.88 -11.28 -25.93
CA TRP A 396 -4.19 -11.14 -25.27
C TRP A 396 -5.06 -10.17 -26.06
N PRO A 397 -5.58 -10.53 -27.25
CA PRO A 397 -6.39 -9.62 -28.03
C PRO A 397 -7.64 -9.31 -27.21
N SER A 398 -7.87 -8.02 -26.98
CA SER A 398 -9.03 -7.51 -26.29
C SER A 398 -9.79 -6.55 -27.17
N GLN A 399 -11.11 -6.57 -27.01
CA GLN A 399 -12.06 -5.76 -27.75
C GLN A 399 -12.96 -5.00 -26.79
N LEU A 400 -13.41 -3.84 -27.24
CA LEU A 400 -14.44 -3.04 -26.61
C LEU A 400 -15.81 -3.59 -27.01
N VAL A 401 -16.67 -3.80 -26.03
CA VAL A 401 -18.09 -4.13 -26.24
C VAL A 401 -18.95 -2.95 -25.82
N ALA A 402 -19.92 -2.59 -26.67
CA ALA A 402 -20.95 -1.62 -26.36
C ALA A 402 -22.31 -2.32 -26.17
N LEU A 403 -22.97 -2.03 -25.05
CA LEU A 403 -24.24 -2.62 -24.66
C LEU A 403 -25.28 -1.52 -24.51
N THR A 404 -26.41 -1.59 -25.20
CA THR A 404 -27.51 -0.65 -25.01
C THR A 404 -28.17 -0.88 -23.65
N ILE A 405 -28.34 0.18 -22.86
CA ILE A 405 -29.03 0.11 -21.57
C ILE A 405 -30.54 -0.03 -21.87
N PRO A 406 -31.20 -1.14 -21.50
CA PRO A 406 -32.64 -1.27 -21.66
C PRO A 406 -33.36 -0.24 -20.80
N SER A 407 -34.39 0.38 -21.36
CA SER A 407 -35.22 1.33 -20.62
C SER A 407 -36.06 0.59 -19.57
N PRO A 408 -36.19 1.09 -18.33
CA PRO A 408 -36.99 0.42 -17.30
C PRO A 408 -38.49 0.33 -17.62
N ARG A 409 -38.98 1.04 -18.65
CA ARG A 409 -40.39 1.06 -19.08
C ARG A 409 -40.77 -0.08 -20.03
N THR A 410 -39.83 -0.91 -20.49
CA THR A 410 -40.19 -2.14 -21.23
C THR A 410 -40.72 -3.19 -20.26
N SER A 411 -41.95 -3.66 -20.48
CA SER A 411 -42.72 -4.54 -19.59
C SER A 411 -42.06 -5.90 -19.29
N VAL A 412 -41.09 -6.34 -20.11
CA VAL A 412 -40.26 -7.51 -19.85
C VAL A 412 -38.81 -7.16 -20.22
N PRO A 413 -37.92 -6.95 -19.25
CA PRO A 413 -36.50 -6.79 -19.52
C PRO A 413 -35.96 -8.06 -20.20
N PRO A 414 -35.19 -7.96 -21.29
CA PRO A 414 -34.59 -9.14 -21.90
C PRO A 414 -33.59 -9.78 -20.91
N SER A 415 -33.78 -11.07 -20.63
CA SER A 415 -32.90 -11.84 -19.73
C SER A 415 -31.45 -11.90 -20.22
N GLY A 416 -31.24 -11.75 -21.54
CA GLY A 416 -29.94 -11.61 -22.19
C GLY A 416 -29.94 -10.46 -23.21
N ILE A 417 -28.87 -9.65 -23.23
CA ILE A 417 -28.65 -8.61 -24.25
C ILE A 417 -27.46 -8.96 -25.14
N SER A 418 -27.51 -8.53 -26.40
CA SER A 418 -26.41 -8.65 -27.36
C SER A 418 -25.63 -7.34 -27.51
N PRO A 419 -24.35 -7.39 -27.93
CA PRO A 419 -23.58 -6.21 -28.27
C PRO A 419 -24.28 -5.36 -29.33
N ALA A 420 -24.38 -4.04 -29.09
CA ALA A 420 -24.78 -3.08 -30.12
C ALA A 420 -23.70 -2.99 -31.22
N TRP A 421 -22.44 -3.07 -30.82
CA TRP A 421 -21.27 -3.15 -31.70
C TRP A 421 -20.03 -3.60 -30.90
N LEU A 422 -18.99 -4.00 -31.63
CA LEU A 422 -17.68 -4.39 -31.11
C LEU A 422 -16.57 -3.56 -31.78
N PHE A 423 -15.49 -3.27 -31.05
CA PHE A 423 -14.32 -2.60 -31.60
C PHE A 423 -13.00 -3.19 -31.06
N PRO A 424 -12.05 -3.60 -31.92
CA PRO A 424 -12.20 -3.74 -33.37
C PRO A 424 -13.30 -4.77 -33.70
N PRO A 425 -13.97 -4.66 -34.87
CA PRO A 425 -14.88 -5.71 -35.32
C PRO A 425 -14.08 -7.01 -35.43
N GLY A 426 -14.54 -8.08 -34.78
CA GLY A 426 -13.80 -9.34 -34.76
C GLY A 426 -13.50 -9.81 -36.18
N SER A 427 -12.28 -10.29 -36.42
CA SER A 427 -12.02 -11.11 -37.60
C SER A 427 -12.94 -12.32 -37.49
N GLY A 428 -14.01 -12.35 -38.29
CA GLY A 428 -14.75 -13.59 -38.46
C GLY A 428 -13.75 -14.71 -38.74
N SER A 429 -13.98 -15.89 -38.16
CA SER A 429 -13.35 -17.13 -38.62
C SER A 429 -13.29 -17.08 -40.16
N PRO A 430 -12.15 -17.40 -40.82
CA PRO A 430 -12.14 -17.46 -42.27
C PRO A 430 -13.20 -18.47 -42.65
N THR A 431 -14.36 -17.98 -43.10
CA THR A 431 -15.33 -18.78 -43.79
C THR A 431 -14.53 -19.34 -44.95
N ARG A 432 -14.25 -20.64 -44.90
CA ARG A 432 -13.81 -21.41 -46.06
C ARG A 432 -14.91 -21.20 -47.10
N SER A 433 -14.77 -20.16 -47.93
CA SER A 433 -15.45 -20.08 -49.21
C SER A 433 -14.89 -21.24 -50.00
N ARG A 434 -15.62 -22.35 -49.97
CA ARG A 434 -15.41 -23.43 -50.91
C ARG A 434 -15.90 -22.88 -52.25
N THR A 435 -14.97 -22.74 -53.18
CA THR A 435 -15.04 -22.21 -54.55
C THR A 435 -14.81 -20.70 -54.71
N GLY A 436 -13.81 -20.36 -55.54
CA GLY A 436 -13.43 -18.98 -55.91
C GLY A 436 -12.08 -18.55 -55.36
N SER A 437 -11.13 -18.27 -56.25
CA SER A 437 -9.76 -17.80 -56.00
C SER A 437 -9.66 -16.73 -54.88
N PRO A 438 -8.71 -16.86 -53.93
CA PRO A 438 -8.56 -15.91 -52.85
C PRO A 438 -7.94 -14.62 -53.41
N THR A 439 -8.76 -13.57 -53.51
CA THR A 439 -8.21 -12.22 -53.43
C THR A 439 -7.82 -12.02 -51.96
N PRO A 440 -6.57 -11.70 -51.60
CA PRO A 440 -6.20 -11.53 -50.20
C PRO A 440 -7.02 -10.37 -49.63
N ALA A 441 -7.95 -10.69 -48.74
CA ALA A 441 -8.60 -9.67 -47.92
C ALA A 441 -7.49 -8.94 -47.15
N PRO A 442 -7.52 -7.60 -47.05
CA PRO A 442 -6.48 -6.86 -46.34
C PRO A 442 -6.39 -7.39 -44.91
N GLU A 443 -5.24 -7.96 -44.55
CA GLU A 443 -4.94 -8.43 -43.21
C GLU A 443 -5.19 -7.28 -42.23
N THR A 444 -6.30 -7.36 -41.49
CA THR A 444 -6.61 -6.38 -40.46
C THR A 444 -5.71 -6.69 -39.27
N GLU A 445 -4.73 -5.81 -39.07
CA GLU A 445 -3.68 -6.02 -38.07
C GLU A 445 -4.24 -6.10 -36.64
N PRO A 446 -3.64 -6.94 -35.78
CA PRO A 446 -4.15 -7.19 -34.44
C PRO A 446 -4.09 -5.93 -33.57
N THR A 447 -5.28 -5.40 -33.25
CA THR A 447 -5.47 -4.24 -32.37
C THR A 447 -5.96 -4.70 -31.00
N THR A 448 -5.28 -4.30 -29.92
CA THR A 448 -5.65 -4.67 -28.54
C THR A 448 -6.21 -3.47 -27.78
N VAL A 449 -7.45 -3.55 -27.30
CA VAL A 449 -8.08 -2.48 -26.51
C VAL A 449 -7.57 -2.48 -25.07
N LEU A 450 -7.07 -1.34 -24.58
CA LEU A 450 -6.47 -1.20 -23.25
C LEU A 450 -7.42 -0.67 -22.17
N SER A 451 -8.54 -0.05 -22.55
CA SER A 451 -9.49 0.57 -21.61
C SER A 451 -10.94 0.50 -22.12
N PRO A 452 -11.95 0.59 -21.24
CA PRO A 452 -13.29 0.92 -21.68
C PRO A 452 -13.31 2.32 -22.33
N ALA A 453 -14.37 2.65 -23.05
CA ALA A 453 -14.47 3.90 -23.79
C ALA A 453 -15.01 5.04 -22.91
N PHE A 454 -14.26 6.13 -22.84
CA PHE A 454 -14.67 7.34 -22.15
C PHE A 454 -15.45 8.26 -23.12
N PRO A 455 -16.69 8.68 -22.77
CA PRO A 455 -17.46 9.60 -23.60
C PRO A 455 -17.05 11.06 -23.37
N ALA A 456 -16.82 11.80 -24.45
CA ALA A 456 -16.62 13.25 -24.40
C ALA A 456 -17.02 13.95 -25.69
N GLY A 457 -17.76 15.05 -25.56
CA GLY A 457 -18.10 15.94 -26.66
C GLY A 457 -18.86 15.27 -27.80
N GLY A 458 -19.73 14.30 -27.48
CA GLY A 458 -20.46 13.51 -28.46
C GLY A 458 -19.67 12.39 -29.15
N LEU A 459 -18.43 12.11 -28.73
CA LEU A 459 -17.58 11.01 -29.22
C LEU A 459 -17.20 10.05 -28.09
N LEU A 460 -16.68 8.89 -28.45
CA LEU A 460 -16.07 7.92 -27.52
C LEU A 460 -14.57 7.85 -27.72
N PHE A 461 -13.82 7.74 -26.63
CA PHE A 461 -12.36 7.67 -26.63
C PHE A 461 -11.86 6.42 -25.91
N THR A 462 -11.00 5.64 -26.55
CA THR A 462 -10.36 4.47 -25.92
C THR A 462 -8.89 4.39 -26.31
N LEU A 463 -8.07 3.80 -25.43
CA LEU A 463 -6.68 3.50 -25.74
C LEU A 463 -6.57 2.11 -26.38
N VAL A 464 -5.80 2.01 -27.45
CA VAL A 464 -5.47 0.73 -28.10
C VAL A 464 -3.96 0.59 -28.25
N GLU A 465 -3.49 -0.66 -28.29
CA GLU A 465 -2.14 -1.00 -28.68
C GLU A 465 -2.17 -1.71 -30.04
N GLN A 466 -1.41 -1.16 -31.00
CA GLN A 466 -1.20 -1.71 -32.34
C GLN A 466 0.26 -1.49 -32.75
N ARG A 467 0.95 -2.53 -33.24
CA ARG A 467 2.39 -2.47 -33.61
C ARG A 467 3.31 -1.88 -32.54
N ARG A 468 3.12 -2.26 -31.26
CA ARG A 468 3.84 -1.69 -30.11
C ARG A 468 3.73 -0.16 -30.00
N GLN A 469 2.63 0.40 -30.48
CA GLN A 469 2.30 1.80 -30.37
C GLN A 469 0.93 1.91 -29.69
N ILE A 470 0.83 2.80 -28.71
CA ILE A 470 -0.39 3.07 -27.99
C ILE A 470 -1.00 4.34 -28.55
N ASP A 471 -2.25 4.23 -28.97
CA ASP A 471 -3.00 5.27 -29.65
C ASP A 471 -4.26 5.64 -28.86
N LEU A 472 -4.59 6.93 -28.84
CA LEU A 472 -5.95 7.37 -28.52
C LEU A 472 -6.81 7.27 -29.78
N VAL A 473 -7.86 6.45 -29.71
CA VAL A 473 -8.81 6.27 -30.80
C VAL A 473 -10.13 6.94 -30.47
N ALA A 474 -10.63 7.75 -31.40
CA ALA A 474 -11.98 8.30 -31.33
C ALA A 474 -12.95 7.44 -32.14
N LEU A 475 -14.06 7.05 -31.50
CA LEU A 475 -15.11 6.20 -32.08
C LEU A 475 -16.44 6.95 -32.14
N ALA A 476 -17.24 6.65 -33.15
CA ALA A 476 -18.63 7.06 -33.22
C ALA A 476 -19.47 6.29 -32.19
N PRO A 477 -20.20 6.95 -31.27
CA PRO A 477 -20.89 6.26 -30.17
C PRO A 477 -21.93 5.22 -30.59
N ARG A 478 -22.61 5.46 -31.73
CA ARG A 478 -23.69 4.59 -32.22
C ARG A 478 -23.19 3.35 -32.97
N THR A 479 -22.04 3.43 -33.63
CA THR A 479 -21.58 2.39 -34.57
C THR A 479 -20.24 1.76 -34.19
N GLY A 480 -19.48 2.35 -33.27
CA GLY A 480 -18.12 1.91 -32.98
C GLY A 480 -17.12 2.20 -34.10
N ARG A 481 -17.52 2.92 -35.17
CA ARG A 481 -16.63 3.28 -36.29
C ARG A 481 -15.49 4.17 -35.80
N ARG A 482 -14.25 3.80 -36.14
CA ARG A 482 -13.07 4.64 -35.93
C ARG A 482 -13.16 5.91 -36.78
N LEU A 483 -13.16 7.06 -36.11
CA LEU A 483 -13.17 8.39 -36.73
C LEU A 483 -11.74 8.89 -36.98
N TRP A 484 -10.88 8.77 -35.96
CA TRP A 484 -9.46 9.12 -36.08
C TRP A 484 -8.64 8.40 -35.00
N SER A 485 -7.31 8.39 -35.18
CA SER A 485 -6.34 7.84 -34.23
C SER A 485 -5.21 8.83 -34.00
N GLN A 486 -4.77 8.99 -32.74
CA GLN A 486 -3.62 9.80 -32.37
C GLN A 486 -2.59 8.93 -31.62
N PRO A 487 -1.42 8.66 -32.22
CA PRO A 487 -0.31 8.03 -31.53
C PRO A 487 0.12 8.80 -30.28
N LEU A 488 0.35 8.09 -29.18
CA LEU A 488 0.74 8.68 -27.89
C LEU A 488 2.12 8.25 -27.42
N VAL A 489 2.41 6.96 -27.47
CA VAL A 489 3.67 6.40 -26.94
C VAL A 489 3.95 5.03 -27.57
N HIS A 490 5.22 4.68 -27.73
CA HIS A 490 5.67 3.34 -28.05
C HIS A 490 5.78 2.48 -26.77
N SER A 491 5.51 1.18 -26.91
CA SER A 491 5.70 0.20 -25.85
C SER A 491 6.99 -0.60 -26.10
N ASP A 492 7.96 -0.48 -25.19
CA ASP A 492 9.20 -1.27 -25.24
C ASP A 492 8.91 -2.77 -25.09
N THR A 493 7.90 -3.08 -24.26
CA THR A 493 7.41 -4.42 -23.96
C THR A 493 5.90 -4.46 -24.17
N GLY A 494 5.43 -5.31 -25.10
CA GLY A 494 4.00 -5.50 -25.35
C GLY A 494 3.29 -6.23 -24.21
N LEU A 495 1.97 -6.32 -24.28
CA LEU A 495 1.15 -7.11 -23.34
C LEU A 495 1.34 -8.63 -23.51
N ASP A 496 1.97 -9.00 -24.61
CA ASP A 496 2.37 -10.35 -25.00
C ASP A 496 3.74 -10.77 -24.46
N ASP A 497 4.48 -9.82 -23.88
CA ASP A 497 5.80 -10.06 -23.31
C ASP A 497 5.71 -10.28 -21.79
N VAL A 498 6.40 -11.31 -21.28
CA VAL A 498 6.54 -11.56 -19.83
C VAL A 498 7.12 -10.34 -19.10
N ARG A 499 7.99 -9.56 -19.74
CA ARG A 499 8.53 -8.30 -19.19
C ARG A 499 7.46 -7.21 -19.06
N GLY A 500 6.41 -7.28 -19.88
CA GLY A 500 5.26 -6.38 -19.89
C GLY A 500 4.13 -6.80 -18.95
N VAL A 501 4.28 -7.89 -18.19
CA VAL A 501 3.21 -8.46 -17.33
C VAL A 501 2.60 -7.43 -16.37
N GLY A 502 3.40 -6.53 -15.81
CA GLY A 502 2.93 -5.47 -14.90
C GLY A 502 1.99 -4.45 -15.55
N ARG A 503 1.97 -4.34 -16.89
CA ARG A 503 1.07 -3.45 -17.63
C ARG A 503 -0.39 -3.89 -17.52
N HIS A 504 -0.68 -5.17 -17.21
CA HIS A 504 -2.05 -5.66 -17.00
C HIS A 504 -2.74 -5.05 -15.78
N SER A 505 -1.97 -4.59 -14.78
CA SER A 505 -2.48 -3.92 -13.59
C SER A 505 -2.51 -2.39 -13.73
N ALA A 506 -2.18 -1.85 -14.91
CA ALA A 506 -2.28 -0.43 -15.19
C ALA A 506 -3.68 -0.04 -15.67
N ALA A 507 -4.28 0.98 -15.06
CA ALA A 507 -5.52 1.57 -15.54
C ALA A 507 -5.21 2.55 -16.69
N CYS A 508 -5.75 2.23 -17.86
CA CYS A 508 -5.50 2.98 -19.10
C CYS A 508 -6.69 3.87 -19.53
N LEU A 509 -7.64 4.14 -18.64
CA LEU A 509 -8.82 4.94 -18.96
C LEU A 509 -8.48 6.43 -19.08
N PRO A 510 -8.74 7.10 -20.22
CA PRO A 510 -8.53 8.54 -20.34
C PRO A 510 -9.36 9.33 -19.33
N SER A 511 -8.76 10.35 -18.73
CA SER A 511 -9.39 11.26 -17.77
C SER A 511 -9.55 12.65 -18.37
N GLN A 512 -10.78 13.17 -18.44
CA GLN A 512 -11.03 14.51 -18.99
C GLN A 512 -10.92 15.58 -17.90
N ALA A 513 -10.20 16.66 -18.20
CA ALA A 513 -10.27 17.90 -17.43
C ALA A 513 -9.96 19.12 -18.30
N SER A 514 -10.72 20.20 -18.13
CA SER A 514 -10.53 21.49 -18.84
C SER A 514 -10.45 21.34 -20.37
N GLY A 515 -11.20 20.38 -20.91
CA GLY A 515 -11.21 20.02 -22.34
C GLY A 515 -9.96 19.28 -22.85
N LEU A 516 -9.09 18.83 -21.94
CA LEU A 516 -7.98 17.92 -22.25
C LEU A 516 -8.38 16.47 -21.90
N ALA A 517 -7.89 15.50 -22.67
CA ALA A 517 -7.83 14.10 -22.27
C ALA A 517 -6.43 13.80 -21.73
N ILE A 518 -6.36 13.36 -20.48
CA ILE A 518 -5.14 12.90 -19.80
C ILE A 518 -5.11 11.38 -19.90
N CYS A 519 -4.24 10.85 -20.74
CA CYS A 519 -4.16 9.44 -21.09
C CYS A 519 -3.01 8.78 -20.33
N THR A 520 -3.35 7.94 -19.34
CA THR A 520 -2.39 7.00 -18.74
C THR A 520 -2.23 5.81 -19.67
N THR A 521 -1.04 5.62 -20.23
CA THR A 521 -0.85 4.64 -21.33
C THR A 521 -0.55 3.22 -20.84
N GLY A 522 -0.30 3.04 -19.55
CA GLY A 522 0.17 1.78 -18.99
C GLY A 522 1.63 1.44 -19.33
N THR A 523 2.41 2.36 -19.91
CA THR A 523 3.88 2.22 -20.08
C THR A 523 4.68 3.00 -19.02
N GLY A 524 3.99 3.74 -18.15
CA GLY A 524 4.59 4.69 -17.22
C GLY A 524 4.63 6.12 -17.74
N VAL A 525 4.34 6.34 -19.03
CA VAL A 525 4.19 7.67 -19.63
C VAL A 525 2.72 8.10 -19.59
N THR A 526 2.47 9.38 -19.30
CA THR A 526 1.14 9.99 -19.39
C THR A 526 1.17 11.08 -20.46
N VAL A 527 0.18 11.10 -21.35
CA VAL A 527 0.10 12.07 -22.45
C VAL A 527 -1.22 12.83 -22.37
N ALA A 528 -1.18 14.14 -22.54
CA ALA A 528 -2.37 14.97 -22.63
C ALA A 528 -2.63 15.44 -24.06
N ILE A 529 -3.90 15.45 -24.46
CA ILE A 529 -4.37 15.85 -25.79
C ILE A 529 -5.51 16.84 -25.65
N ASN A 530 -5.52 17.87 -26.50
CA ASN A 530 -6.66 18.76 -26.64
C ASN A 530 -7.80 18.05 -27.38
N LEU A 531 -8.90 17.82 -26.67
CA LEU A 531 -10.07 17.12 -27.24
C LEU A 531 -10.84 17.96 -28.25
N VAL A 532 -10.56 19.26 -28.41
CA VAL A 532 -11.23 20.11 -29.38
C VAL A 532 -10.73 19.82 -30.80
N ASP A 533 -9.41 19.80 -31.00
CA ASP A 533 -8.76 19.72 -32.32
C ASP A 533 -7.83 18.50 -32.49
N GLY A 534 -7.63 17.71 -31.43
CA GLY A 534 -6.75 16.54 -31.43
C GLY A 534 -5.27 16.87 -31.41
N THR A 535 -4.88 18.09 -31.00
CA THR A 535 -3.47 18.48 -30.86
C THR A 535 -2.86 17.91 -29.57
N LEU A 536 -1.61 17.43 -29.65
CA LEU A 536 -0.87 16.98 -28.47
C LEU A 536 -0.55 18.20 -27.58
N ALA A 537 -0.80 18.09 -26.28
CA ALA A 537 -0.54 19.18 -25.32
C ALA A 537 0.81 18.99 -24.63
N TRP A 538 1.02 17.86 -23.96
CA TRP A 538 2.25 17.55 -23.24
C TRP A 538 2.37 16.04 -22.98
N ALA A 539 3.57 15.58 -22.62
CA ALA A 539 3.85 14.23 -22.15
C ALA A 539 4.69 14.27 -20.87
N HIS A 540 4.46 13.31 -19.97
CA HIS A 540 5.14 13.20 -18.69
C HIS A 540 5.61 11.75 -18.46
N ASP A 541 6.89 11.57 -18.14
CA ASP A 541 7.44 10.27 -17.75
C ASP A 541 7.32 10.08 -16.22
N GLY A 542 6.45 9.17 -15.80
CA GLY A 542 6.28 8.80 -14.39
C GLY A 542 7.27 7.74 -13.89
N ARG A 543 8.21 7.28 -14.72
CA ARG A 543 9.21 6.26 -14.35
C ARG A 543 10.39 6.92 -13.64
N GLY A 544 10.77 6.39 -12.46
CA GLY A 544 11.92 6.90 -11.70
C GLY A 544 13.26 6.79 -12.45
N PRO A 545 14.27 7.62 -12.11
CA PRO A 545 15.58 7.62 -12.77
C PRO A 545 16.32 6.29 -12.61
N SER A 546 16.11 5.57 -11.51
CA SER A 546 16.83 4.32 -11.18
C SER A 546 16.44 3.10 -12.02
N ARG A 547 15.32 3.11 -12.76
CA ARG A 547 14.93 1.97 -13.62
C ARG A 547 15.71 1.90 -14.94
N SER A 548 16.66 2.82 -15.17
CA SER A 548 17.15 3.13 -16.51
C SER A 548 18.58 2.75 -16.88
N ASN A 549 19.47 2.52 -15.91
CA ASN A 549 20.90 2.37 -16.25
C ASN A 549 21.42 0.92 -16.35
N GLY A 550 20.55 -0.09 -16.30
CA GLY A 550 20.96 -1.46 -16.57
C GLY A 550 20.64 -1.87 -18.00
N ARG A 551 21.65 -2.06 -18.87
CA ARG A 551 21.55 -3.12 -19.89
C ARG A 551 21.06 -4.35 -19.13
N TYR A 552 19.84 -4.83 -19.44
CA TYR A 552 19.19 -5.94 -18.75
C TYR A 552 20.16 -7.13 -18.66
N ARG A 553 20.94 -7.23 -17.57
CA ARG A 553 21.55 -8.49 -17.17
C ARG A 553 20.35 -9.34 -16.76
N SER A 554 20.09 -10.35 -17.59
CA SER A 554 19.08 -11.40 -17.44
C SER A 554 19.23 -12.15 -16.12
N ASN A 555 19.02 -11.48 -14.99
CA ASN A 555 18.78 -12.14 -13.73
C ASN A 555 17.28 -12.33 -13.59
N ARG A 556 16.84 -13.59 -13.56
CA ARG A 556 15.42 -14.00 -13.40
C ARG A 556 14.73 -13.36 -12.19
N SER A 557 15.47 -12.75 -11.25
CA SER A 557 14.95 -12.07 -10.05
C SER A 557 14.32 -10.70 -10.32
N SER A 558 14.59 -10.02 -11.44
CA SER A 558 13.98 -8.71 -11.75
C SER A 558 12.55 -8.84 -12.31
N LEU A 559 12.20 -9.99 -12.88
CA LEU A 559 10.86 -10.31 -13.39
C LEU A 559 9.84 -10.59 -12.26
N THR A 560 10.31 -10.66 -11.01
CA THR A 560 9.51 -11.06 -9.84
C THR A 560 9.30 -9.94 -8.82
N ARG A 561 9.67 -8.69 -9.14
CA ARG A 561 9.43 -7.57 -8.21
C ARG A 561 7.95 -7.16 -8.28
N PRO A 562 7.21 -7.20 -7.15
CA PRO A 562 5.82 -6.74 -7.11
C PRO A 562 5.73 -5.29 -7.58
N LEU A 563 4.62 -4.95 -8.24
CA LEU A 563 4.31 -3.56 -8.57
C LEU A 563 4.19 -2.72 -7.28
N PRO A 564 4.60 -1.44 -7.31
CA PRO A 564 4.30 -0.52 -6.23
C PRO A 564 2.78 -0.37 -6.01
N GLY A 565 2.31 -0.87 -4.86
CA GLY A 565 0.92 -0.80 -4.41
C GLY A 565 0.04 -1.98 -4.80
N ASP A 566 -1.17 -2.02 -4.23
CA ASP A 566 -2.15 -3.07 -4.42
C ASP A 566 -2.83 -2.94 -5.80
N ALA A 567 -2.76 -4.00 -6.60
CA ALA A 567 -3.34 -4.04 -7.94
C ALA A 567 -4.87 -3.91 -7.95
N GLY A 568 -5.55 -4.21 -6.83
CA GLY A 568 -6.99 -4.01 -6.65
C GLY A 568 -7.39 -2.53 -6.45
N LEU A 569 -6.43 -1.64 -6.21
CA LEU A 569 -6.64 -0.21 -5.99
C LEU A 569 -6.09 0.60 -7.18
N ALA A 570 -6.80 0.52 -8.30
CA ALA A 570 -6.43 1.21 -9.54
C ALA A 570 -6.38 2.73 -9.37
N ASN A 571 -5.53 3.40 -10.15
CA ASN A 571 -5.31 4.83 -10.09
C ASN A 571 -5.59 5.47 -11.46
N LEU A 572 -6.39 6.55 -11.45
CA LEU A 572 -6.62 7.42 -12.60
C LEU A 572 -6.18 8.86 -12.24
N PRO A 573 -5.80 9.69 -13.22
CA PRO A 573 -5.48 11.09 -12.98
C PRO A 573 -6.60 11.83 -12.22
N LEU A 574 -6.22 12.52 -11.15
CA LEU A 574 -7.11 13.44 -10.42
C LEU A 574 -6.67 14.88 -10.72
N VAL A 575 -7.61 15.79 -11.00
CA VAL A 575 -7.31 17.18 -11.31
C VAL A 575 -7.84 18.11 -10.22
N THR A 576 -6.94 18.91 -9.65
CA THR A 576 -7.25 19.92 -8.63
C THR A 576 -6.33 21.13 -8.78
N SER A 577 -6.82 22.33 -8.47
CA SER A 577 -6.03 23.57 -8.45
C SER A 577 -5.15 23.81 -9.68
N GLY A 578 -5.65 23.50 -10.89
CA GLY A 578 -4.90 23.65 -12.15
C GLY A 578 -3.77 22.63 -12.38
N HIS A 579 -3.71 21.58 -11.57
CA HIS A 579 -2.72 20.51 -11.62
C HIS A 579 -3.37 19.15 -11.81
N ALA A 580 -2.69 18.25 -12.52
CA ALA A 580 -3.02 16.84 -12.60
C ALA A 580 -2.11 16.05 -11.65
N ILE A 581 -2.72 15.27 -10.77
CA ILE A 581 -2.04 14.38 -9.83
C ILE A 581 -1.94 13.00 -10.49
N LEU A 582 -0.71 12.54 -10.67
CA LEU A 582 -0.38 11.30 -11.37
C LEU A 582 0.24 10.30 -10.39
N LEU A 583 -0.32 9.09 -10.37
CA LEU A 583 0.17 7.96 -9.59
C LEU A 583 0.15 6.69 -10.46
N SER A 584 1.30 6.38 -11.06
CA SER A 584 1.43 5.18 -11.91
C SER A 584 1.68 3.94 -11.05
N PRO A 585 1.04 2.78 -11.34
CA PRO A 585 1.42 1.51 -10.73
C PRO A 585 2.79 1.00 -11.19
N LEU A 586 3.37 1.59 -12.25
CA LEU A 586 4.73 1.30 -12.72
C LEU A 586 5.76 2.30 -12.15
N GLY A 587 5.31 3.32 -11.42
CA GLY A 587 6.15 4.34 -10.80
C GLY A 587 6.22 4.17 -9.28
N ASP A 588 7.31 4.63 -8.70
CA ASP A 588 7.56 4.68 -7.26
C ASP A 588 7.25 6.07 -6.65
N ARG A 589 6.62 6.96 -7.44
CA ARG A 589 6.36 8.35 -7.07
C ARG A 589 4.93 8.79 -7.37
N ILE A 590 4.44 9.71 -6.56
CA ILE A 590 3.28 10.55 -6.83
C ILE A 590 3.80 11.91 -7.33
N THR A 591 3.23 12.42 -8.43
CA THR A 591 3.69 13.66 -9.06
C THR A 591 2.52 14.58 -9.34
N SER A 592 2.68 15.86 -9.02
CA SER A 592 1.78 16.92 -9.47
C SER A 592 2.37 17.59 -10.70
N VAL A 593 1.61 17.63 -11.79
CA VAL A 593 1.99 18.31 -13.03
C VAL A 593 1.02 19.43 -13.35
N ASN A 594 1.53 20.55 -13.85
CA ASN A 594 0.69 21.63 -14.34
C ASN A 594 -0.19 21.13 -15.51
N LEU A 595 -1.50 21.36 -15.42
CA LEU A 595 -2.48 20.79 -16.35
C LEU A 595 -2.29 21.24 -17.80
N GLU A 596 -1.79 22.45 -18.04
CA GLU A 596 -1.63 23.02 -19.38
C GLU A 596 -0.29 22.68 -20.02
N THR A 597 0.77 22.55 -19.21
CA THR A 597 2.15 22.44 -19.70
C THR A 597 2.78 21.07 -19.46
N GLY A 598 2.22 20.25 -18.57
CA GLY A 598 2.77 18.96 -18.16
C GLY A 598 4.04 19.04 -17.30
N ARG A 599 4.48 20.24 -16.92
CA ARG A 599 5.66 20.45 -16.08
C ARG A 599 5.37 19.98 -14.65
N SER A 600 6.30 19.22 -14.08
CA SER A 600 6.19 18.80 -12.68
C SER A 600 6.35 20.02 -11.76
N SER A 601 5.34 20.25 -10.92
CA SER A 601 5.40 21.24 -9.84
C SER A 601 6.12 20.66 -8.63
N TRP A 602 5.82 19.40 -8.30
CA TRP A 602 6.52 18.62 -7.28
C TRP A 602 6.37 17.13 -7.55
N SER A 603 7.26 16.32 -6.96
CA SER A 603 7.20 14.87 -7.00
C SER A 603 7.71 14.28 -5.68
N ARG A 604 7.01 13.27 -5.13
CA ARG A 604 7.30 12.63 -3.84
C ARG A 604 7.28 11.12 -3.98
N GLY A 605 8.04 10.40 -3.16
CA GLY A 605 7.97 8.94 -3.07
C GLY A 605 6.57 8.44 -2.69
N ARG A 606 6.25 7.22 -3.11
CA ARG A 606 4.94 6.55 -2.91
C ARG A 606 4.79 5.95 -1.50
N GLU A 607 5.71 6.17 -0.58
CA GLU A 607 5.74 5.46 0.71
C GLU A 607 4.42 5.61 1.48
N GLY A 608 3.74 4.47 1.68
CA GLY A 608 2.46 4.41 2.37
C GLY A 608 1.28 5.05 1.63
N ILE A 609 1.31 5.05 0.29
CA ILE A 609 0.23 5.51 -0.60
C ILE A 609 -0.15 4.38 -1.59
N GLU A 610 -1.43 4.00 -1.58
CA GLU A 610 -2.03 3.07 -2.53
C GLU A 610 -2.80 3.79 -3.63
N TYR A 611 -3.59 4.79 -3.28
CA TYR A 611 -4.34 5.57 -4.24
C TYR A 611 -4.60 7.02 -3.81
N VAL A 612 -4.87 7.85 -4.81
CA VAL A 612 -5.35 9.23 -4.62
C VAL A 612 -6.87 9.20 -4.52
N ALA A 613 -7.42 9.56 -3.37
CA ALA A 613 -8.82 9.35 -3.02
C ALA A 613 -9.73 10.51 -3.47
N ALA A 614 -9.36 11.73 -3.08
CA ALA A 614 -10.12 12.94 -3.33
C ALA A 614 -9.21 14.17 -3.20
N ALA A 615 -9.70 15.32 -3.65
CA ALA A 615 -9.03 16.61 -3.42
C ALA A 615 -10.04 17.72 -3.08
N SER A 616 -9.73 18.49 -2.06
CA SER A 616 -10.27 19.82 -1.82
C SER A 616 -9.31 20.87 -2.42
N PRO A 617 -9.66 22.18 -2.38
CA PRO A 617 -8.73 23.24 -2.74
C PRO A 617 -7.46 23.28 -1.88
N LYS A 618 -7.52 22.81 -0.63
CA LYS A 618 -6.43 22.88 0.37
C LYS A 618 -5.70 21.56 0.56
N THR A 619 -6.35 20.44 0.28
CA THR A 619 -5.87 19.12 0.68
C THR A 619 -6.13 18.07 -0.39
N LEU A 620 -5.08 17.35 -0.76
CA LEU A 620 -5.08 16.15 -1.57
C LEU A 620 -5.09 14.93 -0.62
N LEU A 621 -6.22 14.24 -0.55
CA LEU A 621 -6.36 13.03 0.27
C LEU A 621 -5.75 11.83 -0.45
N VAL A 622 -4.74 11.23 0.18
CA VAL A 622 -4.13 9.97 -0.28
C VAL A 622 -4.35 8.87 0.75
N VAL A 623 -4.62 7.67 0.25
CA VAL A 623 -4.95 6.50 1.07
C VAL A 623 -3.89 5.44 0.84
N GLY A 624 -3.26 5.00 1.92
CA GLY A 624 -2.38 3.83 1.99
C GLY A 624 -3.13 2.59 2.49
N PRO A 625 -2.43 1.45 2.70
CA PRO A 625 -3.09 0.22 3.12
C PRO A 625 -3.69 0.34 4.52
N ARG A 626 -3.02 1.04 5.44
CA ARG A 626 -3.43 1.17 6.86
C ARG A 626 -3.49 2.61 7.35
N GLN A 627 -3.20 3.57 6.48
CA GLN A 627 -3.02 4.96 6.83
C GLN A 627 -3.57 5.86 5.75
N VAL A 628 -3.96 7.07 6.13
CA VAL A 628 -4.36 8.13 5.22
C VAL A 628 -3.57 9.40 5.52
N GLN A 629 -3.33 10.20 4.49
CA GLN A 629 -2.61 11.46 4.62
C GLN A 629 -3.36 12.55 3.86
N GLY A 630 -3.41 13.73 4.44
CA GLY A 630 -3.70 14.97 3.72
C GLY A 630 -2.39 15.54 3.21
N LEU A 631 -2.28 15.78 1.91
CA LEU A 631 -1.15 16.45 1.31
C LEU A 631 -1.56 17.85 0.83
N ASP A 632 -0.68 18.83 0.94
CA ASP A 632 -0.87 20.09 0.22
C ASP A 632 -0.82 19.82 -1.30
N PRO A 633 -1.88 20.16 -2.07
CA PRO A 633 -1.92 19.92 -3.52
C PRO A 633 -0.80 20.63 -4.31
N LEU A 634 -0.29 21.75 -3.82
CA LEU A 634 0.70 22.59 -4.48
C LEU A 634 2.14 22.26 -4.08
N THR A 635 2.38 21.69 -2.90
CA THR A 635 3.75 21.38 -2.42
C THR A 635 4.02 19.88 -2.21
N GLY A 636 2.98 19.05 -2.07
CA GLY A 636 3.08 17.60 -1.81
C GLY A 636 3.51 17.24 -0.37
N ARG A 637 3.66 18.23 0.51
CA ARG A 637 3.97 18.03 1.93
C ARG A 637 2.75 17.50 2.67
N ALA A 638 2.95 16.54 3.58
CA ALA A 638 1.88 16.04 4.42
C ALA A 638 1.47 17.12 5.44
N THR A 639 0.19 17.50 5.44
CA THR A 639 -0.40 18.43 6.41
C THR A 639 -0.88 17.68 7.66
N TRP A 640 -1.38 16.46 7.47
CA TRP A 640 -1.80 15.57 8.55
C TRP A 640 -1.70 14.10 8.12
N GLN A 641 -1.69 13.18 9.10
CA GLN A 641 -1.69 11.73 8.87
C GLN A 641 -2.54 11.03 9.92
N ARG A 642 -3.31 10.01 9.50
CA ARG A 642 -4.12 9.16 10.38
C ARG A 642 -4.01 7.69 10.00
N ARG A 643 -4.43 6.81 10.92
CA ARG A 643 -4.50 5.36 10.73
C ARG A 643 -5.91 4.89 11.08
N PRO A 644 -6.84 4.84 10.10
CA PRO A 644 -8.21 4.38 10.34
C PRO A 644 -8.30 2.84 10.39
N GLY A 645 -7.26 2.13 9.96
CA GLY A 645 -7.23 0.67 9.86
C GLY A 645 -6.91 0.18 8.45
N LEU A 646 -6.85 -1.14 8.28
CA LEU A 646 -6.56 -1.76 6.99
C LEU A 646 -7.75 -1.57 6.03
N VAL A 647 -7.49 -0.93 4.89
CA VAL A 647 -8.52 -0.66 3.88
C VAL A 647 -8.97 -1.95 3.19
N SER A 648 -10.27 -2.05 2.91
CA SER A 648 -10.86 -3.19 2.20
C SER A 648 -11.26 -2.86 0.76
N GLY A 649 -11.17 -1.61 0.34
CA GLY A 649 -11.54 -1.16 -1.00
C GLY A 649 -11.35 0.34 -1.18
N ARG A 650 -11.82 0.87 -2.31
CA ARG A 650 -11.85 2.31 -2.57
C ARG A 650 -13.04 2.96 -1.88
N GLY A 651 -12.79 4.08 -1.21
CA GLY A 651 -13.81 4.92 -0.61
C GLY A 651 -14.55 5.82 -1.61
N VAL A 652 -15.47 6.62 -1.08
CA VAL A 652 -16.26 7.59 -1.86
C VAL A 652 -16.32 8.94 -1.13
N ARG A 653 -16.25 10.04 -1.90
CA ARG A 653 -16.39 11.41 -1.38
C ARG A 653 -17.88 11.75 -1.20
N LEU A 654 -18.20 12.35 -0.06
CA LEU A 654 -19.53 12.83 0.30
C LEU A 654 -19.58 14.37 0.29
N GLY A 655 -20.75 14.89 0.68
CA GLY A 655 -21.03 16.27 1.06
C GLY A 655 -19.99 16.87 2.02
N GLN A 656 -19.86 18.19 2.03
CA GLN A 656 -19.07 18.93 3.04
C GLN A 656 -17.59 18.49 3.13
N ASP A 657 -17.00 18.10 2.00
CA ASP A 657 -15.61 17.63 1.92
C ASP A 657 -15.30 16.47 2.89
N ARG A 658 -16.24 15.53 3.01
CA ARG A 658 -16.06 14.28 3.75
C ARG A 658 -15.71 13.11 2.82
N TYR A 659 -15.06 12.09 3.35
CA TYR A 659 -14.67 10.88 2.61
C TYR A 659 -14.93 9.61 3.43
N LEU A 660 -15.65 8.66 2.85
CA LEU A 660 -15.90 7.35 3.45
C LEU A 660 -14.77 6.38 3.10
N ILE A 661 -14.29 5.63 4.10
CA ILE A 661 -13.25 4.62 3.94
C ILE A 661 -13.78 3.27 4.40
N PRO A 662 -13.87 2.27 3.50
CA PRO A 662 -14.21 0.91 3.86
C PRO A 662 -13.00 0.20 4.47
N LEU A 663 -13.20 -0.41 5.64
CA LEU A 663 -12.14 -1.08 6.41
C LEU A 663 -12.39 -2.58 6.49
N LYS A 664 -11.30 -3.36 6.54
CA LYS A 664 -11.38 -4.81 6.77
C LYS A 664 -12.02 -5.17 8.10
N SER A 665 -12.02 -4.28 9.09
CA SER A 665 -12.74 -4.48 10.35
C SER A 665 -14.27 -4.62 10.19
N GLY A 666 -14.81 -4.42 8.99
CA GLY A 666 -16.24 -4.40 8.72
C GLY A 666 -16.87 -3.01 8.89
N ARG A 667 -16.08 -2.03 9.35
CA ARG A 667 -16.52 -0.65 9.60
C ARG A 667 -16.38 0.22 8.35
N ILE A 668 -17.15 1.29 8.29
CA ILE A 668 -16.92 2.40 7.35
C ILE A 668 -16.66 3.65 8.19
N THR A 669 -15.46 4.20 8.08
CA THR A 669 -15.06 5.45 8.75
C THR A 669 -15.33 6.63 7.82
N CYS A 670 -15.83 7.73 8.36
CA CYS A 670 -16.03 9.00 7.66
C CYS A 670 -15.00 10.02 8.16
N LEU A 671 -14.21 10.58 7.24
CA LEU A 671 -13.17 11.56 7.53
C LEU A 671 -13.50 12.91 6.89
N GLU A 672 -13.17 14.01 7.55
CA GLU A 672 -13.06 15.33 6.91
C GLU A 672 -11.75 15.42 6.12
N ILE A 673 -11.83 15.83 4.85
CA ILE A 673 -10.68 15.84 3.92
C ILE A 673 -9.61 16.84 4.37
N ASP A 674 -9.99 18.02 4.87
CA ASP A 674 -9.02 19.08 5.16
C ASP A 674 -8.26 18.88 6.46
N THR A 675 -8.90 18.31 7.47
CA THR A 675 -8.33 18.14 8.81
C THR A 675 -7.88 16.71 9.11
N GLY A 676 -8.41 15.73 8.36
CA GLY A 676 -8.27 14.32 8.65
C GLY A 676 -8.98 13.90 9.95
N HIS A 677 -9.87 14.72 10.50
CA HIS A 677 -10.66 14.32 11.66
C HIS A 677 -11.64 13.20 11.26
N GLU A 678 -11.65 12.14 12.06
CA GLU A 678 -12.69 11.11 11.98
C GLU A 678 -13.97 11.72 12.54
N VAL A 679 -14.88 12.04 11.63
CA VAL A 679 -16.13 12.70 11.98
C VAL A 679 -17.22 11.69 12.31
N GLY A 680 -17.24 10.50 11.71
CA GLY A 680 -18.29 9.52 11.99
C GLY A 680 -17.87 8.08 11.71
N LEU A 681 -18.60 7.13 12.29
CA LEU A 681 -18.27 5.71 12.22
C LEU A 681 -19.52 4.85 12.03
N SER A 682 -19.59 4.13 10.91
CA SER A 682 -20.62 3.13 10.67
C SER A 682 -20.14 1.76 11.13
N LEU A 683 -20.86 1.14 12.06
CA LEU A 683 -20.51 -0.14 12.69
C LEU A 683 -21.31 -1.30 12.09
N PRO A 684 -20.70 -2.48 11.90
CA PRO A 684 -21.44 -3.66 11.45
C PRO A 684 -22.49 -4.08 12.50
N PRO A 685 -23.62 -4.66 12.09
CA PRO A 685 -24.69 -5.11 12.98
C PRO A 685 -24.19 -6.20 13.94
N ALA A 686 -24.93 -6.39 15.05
CA ALA A 686 -24.66 -7.49 15.96
C ALA A 686 -24.92 -8.84 15.26
N ARG A 687 -24.03 -9.82 15.46
CA ARG A 687 -24.23 -11.19 14.95
C ARG A 687 -25.49 -11.79 15.59
N GLN A 688 -26.47 -12.16 14.78
CA GLN A 688 -27.48 -13.15 15.17
C GLN A 688 -26.82 -14.53 15.01
N LEU A 689 -26.26 -15.11 16.08
CA LEU A 689 -25.79 -16.49 16.07
C LEU A 689 -26.58 -17.27 17.12
N GLY A 690 -27.35 -18.26 16.66
CA GLY A 690 -28.00 -19.28 17.51
C GLY A 690 -27.02 -20.33 18.04
N GLY A 691 -25.84 -19.93 18.49
CA GLY A 691 -24.85 -20.81 19.13
C GLY A 691 -24.22 -20.10 20.34
N PRO A 692 -23.69 -20.84 21.33
CA PRO A 692 -23.14 -20.25 22.55
C PRO A 692 -22.06 -19.24 22.19
N ALA A 693 -22.30 -17.99 22.57
CA ALA A 693 -21.40 -16.89 22.31
C ALA A 693 -20.09 -17.13 23.06
N THR A 694 -19.07 -17.61 22.34
CA THR A 694 -17.71 -17.56 22.87
C THR A 694 -17.24 -16.12 22.75
N ASP A 695 -17.23 -15.43 23.89
CA ASP A 695 -16.65 -14.10 24.14
C ASP A 695 -15.15 -13.99 23.76
N THR A 696 -14.56 -15.06 23.23
CA THR A 696 -13.15 -15.20 22.86
C THR A 696 -12.79 -14.53 21.53
N SER A 697 -13.76 -14.13 20.70
CA SER A 697 -13.53 -13.79 19.29
C SER A 697 -13.75 -12.32 18.87
N GLU A 698 -13.34 -11.35 19.69
CA GLU A 698 -13.21 -9.96 19.20
C GLU A 698 -11.74 -9.51 19.11
N PRO A 699 -10.95 -9.99 18.13
CA PRO A 699 -9.77 -9.25 17.74
C PRO A 699 -10.21 -7.90 17.14
N VAL A 700 -9.80 -6.81 17.78
CA VAL A 700 -9.92 -5.46 17.25
C VAL A 700 -9.15 -5.45 15.91
N GLY A 701 -9.88 -5.41 14.78
CA GLY A 701 -9.29 -5.22 13.45
C GLY A 701 -9.56 -6.30 12.39
N LEU A 702 -10.14 -7.46 12.74
CA LEU A 702 -10.57 -8.46 11.76
C LEU A 702 -12.06 -8.82 11.95
N PRO A 703 -12.85 -8.89 10.88
CA PRO A 703 -14.26 -9.24 10.99
C PRO A 703 -14.34 -10.72 11.34
N ALA A 704 -15.20 -11.09 12.28
CA ALA A 704 -15.45 -12.51 12.56
C ALA A 704 -15.87 -13.24 11.27
N SER A 705 -15.44 -14.49 11.08
CA SER A 705 -15.71 -15.27 9.87
C SER A 705 -17.19 -15.20 9.44
N GLY A 706 -17.49 -14.62 8.27
CA GLY A 706 -18.87 -14.45 7.79
C GLY A 706 -19.57 -13.13 8.20
N GLY A 707 -18.88 -12.20 8.87
CA GLY A 707 -19.39 -10.84 9.09
C GLY A 707 -19.42 -9.99 7.82
N LEU A 708 -20.09 -8.82 7.90
CA LEU A 708 -20.17 -7.84 6.81
C LEU A 708 -18.78 -7.38 6.35
N ARG A 709 -18.59 -7.35 5.03
CA ARG A 709 -17.31 -7.05 4.36
C ARG A 709 -17.53 -5.86 3.43
N PRO A 710 -17.38 -4.60 3.88
CA PRO A 710 -17.48 -3.47 2.96
C PRO A 710 -16.30 -3.50 1.98
N GLY A 711 -16.55 -3.24 0.70
CA GLY A 711 -15.55 -3.24 -0.37
C GLY A 711 -15.50 -1.88 -1.08
N ASN A 712 -15.48 -1.86 -2.41
CA ASN A 712 -15.48 -0.60 -3.16
C ASN A 712 -16.82 0.12 -3.00
N LEU A 713 -16.79 1.39 -2.56
CA LEU A 713 -17.99 2.19 -2.28
C LEU A 713 -18.37 3.08 -3.48
N ILE A 714 -19.67 3.24 -3.71
CA ILE A 714 -20.24 4.19 -4.67
C ILE A 714 -21.58 4.73 -4.13
N VAL A 715 -21.91 5.98 -4.45
CA VAL A 715 -23.22 6.56 -4.13
C VAL A 715 -24.19 6.25 -5.28
N GLY A 716 -25.41 5.82 -4.95
CA GLY A 716 -26.48 5.60 -5.93
C GLY A 716 -27.84 5.97 -5.35
N GLY A 717 -28.39 7.11 -5.75
CA GLY A 717 -29.64 7.64 -5.20
C GLY A 717 -29.60 7.74 -3.67
N LYS A 718 -30.53 7.07 -2.99
CA LYS A 718 -30.62 7.02 -1.51
C LYS A 718 -29.73 5.96 -0.85
N TRP A 719 -28.85 5.31 -1.62
CA TRP A 719 -28.01 4.20 -1.16
C TRP A 719 -26.52 4.53 -1.22
N ILE A 720 -25.77 3.94 -0.31
CA ILE A 720 -24.34 3.71 -0.45
C ILE A 720 -24.16 2.24 -0.82
N LEU A 721 -23.67 1.97 -2.03
CA LEU A 721 -23.44 0.61 -2.50
C LEU A 721 -22.00 0.19 -2.19
N SER A 722 -21.84 -1.06 -1.78
CA SER A 722 -20.54 -1.67 -1.48
C SER A 722 -20.36 -2.93 -2.34
N LEU A 723 -19.39 -2.90 -3.24
CA LEU A 723 -19.04 -4.04 -4.09
C LEU A 723 -17.90 -4.86 -3.48
N THR A 724 -18.14 -6.16 -3.29
CA THR A 724 -17.14 -7.16 -2.91
C THR A 724 -16.94 -8.19 -4.01
N ALA A 725 -16.13 -9.21 -3.70
CA ALA A 725 -15.82 -10.30 -4.59
C ALA A 725 -17.07 -11.15 -4.89
N ASP A 726 -17.93 -11.35 -3.89
CA ASP A 726 -19.06 -12.27 -3.95
C ASP A 726 -20.41 -11.58 -4.18
N ARG A 727 -20.55 -10.30 -3.83
CA ARG A 727 -21.82 -9.58 -3.89
C ARG A 727 -21.66 -8.07 -4.06
N ILE A 728 -22.76 -7.41 -4.38
CA ILE A 728 -22.97 -5.98 -4.15
C ILE A 728 -24.08 -5.82 -3.11
N THR A 729 -23.87 -4.94 -2.13
CA THR A 729 -24.81 -4.67 -1.04
C THR A 729 -25.17 -3.19 -1.03
N ALA A 730 -26.45 -2.88 -0.85
CA ALA A 730 -26.94 -1.52 -0.68
C ALA A 730 -27.21 -1.20 0.79
N PHE A 731 -26.62 -0.11 1.25
CA PHE A 731 -26.83 0.44 2.59
C PHE A 731 -27.63 1.74 2.50
N PRO A 732 -28.68 1.92 3.33
CA PRO A 732 -29.39 3.18 3.42
C PRO A 732 -28.48 4.29 3.96
N GLN A 733 -28.70 5.52 3.49
CA GLN A 733 -28.04 6.69 4.04
C GLN A 733 -28.63 7.05 5.41
N ALA A 734 -27.76 7.44 6.35
CA ALA A 734 -28.16 7.63 7.74
C ALA A 734 -29.04 8.88 7.98
N THR A 735 -28.87 9.96 7.20
CA THR A 735 -29.64 11.21 7.40
C THR A 735 -31.15 11.02 7.21
N PRO A 736 -31.65 10.47 6.08
CA PRO A 736 -33.09 10.21 5.92
C PRO A 736 -33.65 9.25 6.98
N GLN A 737 -32.88 8.23 7.37
CA GLN A 737 -33.31 7.29 8.40
C GLN A 737 -33.43 7.97 9.76
N LEU A 738 -32.48 8.83 10.13
CA LEU A 738 -32.52 9.53 11.41
C LEU A 738 -33.74 10.45 11.50
N SER A 739 -34.09 11.15 10.41
CA SER A 739 -35.31 11.96 10.36
C SER A 739 -36.56 11.13 10.64
N HIS A 740 -36.69 9.95 10.04
CA HIS A 740 -37.82 9.06 10.26
C HIS A 740 -37.87 8.53 11.71
N VAL A 741 -36.73 8.04 12.22
CA VAL A 741 -36.62 7.52 13.59
C VAL A 741 -36.91 8.59 14.64
N ARG A 742 -36.50 9.84 14.40
CA ARG A 742 -36.83 10.97 15.27
C ARG A 742 -38.33 11.22 15.33
N SER A 743 -39.03 11.16 14.20
CA SER A 743 -40.49 11.29 14.17
C SER A 743 -41.19 10.18 14.96
N GLU A 744 -40.69 8.94 14.88
CA GLU A 744 -41.24 7.82 15.66
C GLU A 744 -40.93 7.97 17.16
N LEU A 745 -39.74 8.42 17.53
CA LEU A 745 -39.36 8.69 18.92
C LEU A 745 -40.16 9.83 19.56
N LEU A 746 -40.68 10.77 18.77
CA LEU A 746 -41.60 11.80 19.29
C LEU A 746 -42.94 11.19 19.71
N THR A 747 -43.39 10.15 19.02
CA THR A 747 -44.64 9.44 19.32
C THR A 747 -44.47 8.41 20.45
N ASP A 748 -43.33 7.72 20.48
CA ASP A 748 -42.98 6.74 21.52
C ASP A 748 -41.57 7.02 22.08
N PRO A 749 -41.42 8.00 22.99
CA PRO A 749 -40.12 8.38 23.55
C PRO A 749 -39.45 7.27 24.35
N GLY A 750 -40.20 6.28 24.85
CA GLY A 750 -39.74 5.18 25.70
C GLY A 750 -39.09 4.02 24.94
N ASN A 751 -39.10 4.05 23.61
CA ASN A 751 -38.68 2.91 22.79
C ASN A 751 -37.15 2.76 22.70
N ASP A 752 -36.58 1.90 23.55
CA ASP A 752 -35.13 1.66 23.59
C ASP A 752 -34.55 1.15 22.27
N ARG A 753 -35.33 0.43 21.45
CA ARG A 753 -34.90 -0.02 20.12
C ARG A 753 -34.71 1.16 19.17
N LEU A 754 -35.65 2.11 19.17
CA LEU A 754 -35.56 3.33 18.35
C LEU A 754 -34.43 4.24 18.86
N ARG A 755 -34.23 4.34 20.18
CA ARG A 755 -33.10 5.09 20.76
C ARG A 755 -31.75 4.50 20.36
N LEU A 756 -31.59 3.18 20.41
CA LEU A 756 -30.39 2.50 19.92
C LEU A 756 -30.16 2.77 18.43
N HIS A 757 -31.22 2.70 17.62
CA HIS A 757 -31.11 2.97 16.19
C HIS A 757 -30.70 4.42 15.91
N ALA A 758 -31.33 5.40 16.59
CA ALA A 758 -30.94 6.79 16.52
C ALA A 758 -29.49 7.02 16.97
N ALA A 759 -29.03 6.32 18.01
CA ALA A 759 -27.64 6.39 18.47
C ALA A 759 -26.63 5.91 17.42
N GLU A 760 -26.92 4.81 16.71
CA GLU A 760 -26.07 4.31 15.61
C GLU A 760 -26.05 5.28 14.42
N LEU A 761 -27.20 5.86 14.08
CA LEU A 761 -27.32 6.82 12.98
C LEU A 761 -26.58 8.13 13.27
N THR A 762 -26.76 8.68 14.47
CA THR A 762 -26.04 9.88 14.94
C THR A 762 -24.53 9.64 15.01
N LEU A 763 -24.08 8.44 15.42
CA LEU A 763 -22.66 8.06 15.37
C LEU A 763 -22.10 8.04 13.94
N ALA A 764 -22.84 7.46 12.98
CA ALA A 764 -22.42 7.42 11.58
C ALA A 764 -22.32 8.83 10.96
N LEU A 765 -23.21 9.74 11.38
CA LEU A 765 -23.24 11.15 10.92
C LEU A 765 -22.22 12.06 11.63
N GLY A 766 -21.66 11.59 12.74
CA GLY A 766 -20.70 12.34 13.56
C GLY A 766 -21.29 13.23 14.64
N GLN A 767 -22.56 13.02 14.98
CA GLN A 767 -23.26 13.70 16.05
C GLN A 767 -22.94 12.98 17.38
N HIS A 768 -21.67 13.01 17.78
CA HIS A 768 -21.13 12.23 18.91
C HIS A 768 -21.82 12.53 20.24
N ASP A 769 -22.11 13.78 20.54
CA ASP A 769 -22.74 14.16 21.82
C ASP A 769 -24.19 13.68 21.92
N GLU A 770 -24.94 13.75 20.82
CA GLU A 770 -26.30 13.20 20.75
C GLU A 770 -26.28 11.68 20.84
N SER A 771 -25.38 11.03 20.08
CA SER A 771 -25.18 9.57 20.15
C SER A 771 -24.87 9.11 21.57
N ARG A 772 -23.98 9.82 22.27
CA ARG A 772 -23.64 9.51 23.67
C ARG A 772 -24.85 9.63 24.59
N LYS A 773 -25.63 10.72 24.52
CA LYS A 773 -26.84 10.90 25.34
C LYS A 773 -27.85 9.76 25.13
N LEU A 774 -28.09 9.38 23.88
CA LEU A 774 -28.97 8.27 23.54
C LEU A 774 -28.44 6.94 24.08
N LEU A 775 -27.14 6.66 23.93
CA LEU A 775 -26.51 5.44 24.43
C LEU A 775 -26.54 5.35 25.96
N ASP A 776 -26.23 6.43 26.66
CA ASP A 776 -26.26 6.48 28.13
C ASP A 776 -27.67 6.17 28.66
N SER A 777 -28.74 6.56 27.94
CA SER A 777 -30.12 6.26 28.32
C SER A 777 -30.54 4.78 28.16
N ILE A 778 -29.81 3.98 27.37
CA ILE A 778 -30.17 2.57 27.06
C ILE A 778 -29.16 1.55 27.59
N VAL A 779 -28.08 2.00 28.24
CA VAL A 779 -27.04 1.12 28.81
C VAL A 779 -27.61 0.17 29.84
N ASP A 780 -28.67 0.57 30.54
CA ASP A 780 -29.38 -0.20 31.55
C ASP A 780 -30.79 -0.62 31.10
N SER A 781 -31.00 -0.71 29.78
CA SER A 781 -32.25 -1.23 29.19
C SER A 781 -32.55 -2.65 29.67
N ASP A 782 -33.82 -2.93 29.96
CA ASP A 782 -34.31 -4.27 30.34
C ASP A 782 -34.07 -5.32 29.24
N ASN A 783 -33.85 -4.89 28.00
CA ASN A 783 -33.52 -5.78 26.90
C ASN A 783 -32.00 -6.06 26.84
N PRO A 784 -31.54 -7.29 27.14
CA PRO A 784 -30.11 -7.60 27.23
C PRO A 784 -29.37 -7.49 25.89
N VAL A 785 -30.07 -7.62 24.75
CA VAL A 785 -29.48 -7.45 23.41
C VAL A 785 -29.20 -5.97 23.15
N ILE A 786 -30.16 -5.10 23.49
CA ILE A 786 -30.05 -3.64 23.34
C ILE A 786 -28.99 -3.10 24.30
N SER A 787 -29.07 -3.43 25.59
CA SER A 787 -28.09 -3.01 26.60
C SER A 787 -26.66 -3.42 26.20
N ARG A 788 -26.45 -4.68 25.80
CA ARG A 788 -25.12 -5.18 25.36
C ARG A 788 -24.60 -4.44 24.13
N ARG A 789 -25.45 -4.17 23.14
CA ARG A 789 -25.10 -3.43 21.93
C ARG A 789 -24.82 -1.96 22.23
N GLY A 790 -25.66 -1.31 23.04
CA GLY A 790 -25.51 0.06 23.50
C GLY A 790 -24.20 0.26 24.27
N ARG A 791 -23.92 -0.58 25.26
CA ARG A 791 -22.65 -0.60 26.01
C ARG A 791 -21.45 -0.75 25.06
N ARG A 792 -21.51 -1.65 24.08
CA ARG A 792 -20.44 -1.83 23.09
C ARG A 792 -20.21 -0.58 22.24
N ILE A 793 -21.27 0.02 21.71
CA ILE A 793 -21.15 1.22 20.87
C ILE A 793 -20.62 2.39 21.71
N LEU A 794 -21.13 2.56 22.93
CA LEU A 794 -20.69 3.60 23.85
C LEU A 794 -19.21 3.47 24.18
N ARG A 795 -18.72 2.25 24.47
CA ARG A 795 -17.28 2.02 24.67
C ARG A 795 -16.45 2.47 23.45
N GLU A 796 -16.86 2.10 22.24
CA GLU A 796 -16.13 2.51 21.03
C GLU A 796 -16.19 4.04 20.82
N LEU A 797 -17.33 4.68 21.06
CA LEU A 797 -17.48 6.14 21.01
C LEU A 797 -16.59 6.84 22.06
N LEU A 798 -16.54 6.33 23.29
CA LEU A 798 -15.69 6.89 24.33
C LEU A 798 -14.20 6.70 24.02
N PHE A 799 -13.80 5.56 23.42
CA PHE A 799 -12.44 5.39 22.91
C PHE A 799 -12.13 6.33 21.74
N LEU A 800 -13.12 6.64 20.88
CA LEU A 800 -13.01 7.65 19.83
C LEU A 800 -12.73 9.03 20.43
N GLN A 801 -13.55 9.46 21.39
CA GLN A 801 -13.42 10.73 22.10
C GLN A 801 -12.11 10.82 22.90
N LEU A 802 -11.70 9.75 23.58
CA LEU A 802 -10.47 9.70 24.37
C LEU A 802 -9.23 9.96 23.51
N ALA A 803 -9.13 9.37 22.31
CA ALA A 803 -7.97 9.65 21.46
C ALA A 803 -7.97 11.07 20.88
N ALA A 804 -9.16 11.67 20.67
CA ALA A 804 -9.25 13.08 20.28
C ALA A 804 -8.82 13.99 21.45
N ALA A 805 -9.22 13.66 22.68
CA ALA A 805 -8.87 14.39 23.89
C ALA A 805 -7.35 14.40 24.17
N ARG A 806 -6.63 13.31 23.85
CA ARG A 806 -5.15 13.25 24.00
C ARG A 806 -4.39 14.27 23.14
N THR A 807 -5.03 14.84 22.12
CA THR A 807 -4.45 15.90 21.27
C THR A 807 -4.84 17.32 21.68
N ARG A 808 -5.64 17.50 22.74
CA ARG A 808 -6.08 18.78 23.31
C ARG A 808 -5.67 18.87 24.80
N PRO A 809 -5.65 20.07 25.43
CA PRO A 809 -5.25 20.18 26.83
C PRO A 809 -6.23 19.49 27.81
N ALA A 810 -5.66 18.57 28.59
CA ALA A 810 -6.01 17.89 29.86
C ALA A 810 -7.45 17.73 30.45
N SER A 811 -8.52 18.46 30.11
CA SER A 811 -9.73 18.44 30.99
C SER A 811 -10.67 17.22 30.86
N ASP A 812 -10.72 16.55 29.72
CA ASP A 812 -11.86 15.64 29.42
C ASP A 812 -11.54 14.14 29.53
N ALA A 813 -10.26 13.76 29.66
CA ALA A 813 -9.85 12.35 29.57
C ALA A 813 -10.20 11.50 30.82
N GLY A 814 -10.07 12.06 32.02
CA GLY A 814 -10.37 11.37 33.28
C GLY A 814 -11.82 10.88 33.37
N PRO A 815 -12.83 11.73 33.14
CA PRO A 815 -14.23 11.32 33.12
C PRO A 815 -14.53 10.24 32.07
N LEU A 816 -13.90 10.31 30.89
CA LEU A 816 -14.06 9.29 29.83
C LEU A 816 -13.51 7.92 30.28
N LEU A 817 -12.34 7.89 30.90
CA LEU A 817 -11.73 6.66 31.43
C LEU A 817 -12.56 6.03 32.54
N SER A 818 -13.08 6.85 33.47
CA SER A 818 -13.98 6.37 34.53
C SER A 818 -15.28 5.80 33.97
N ARG A 819 -15.84 6.40 32.92
CA ARG A 819 -17.04 5.85 32.27
C ARG A 819 -16.72 4.54 31.53
N LEU A 820 -15.57 4.47 30.87
CA LEU A 820 -15.11 3.25 30.19
C LEU A 820 -14.90 2.09 31.18
N SER A 821 -14.37 2.34 32.37
CA SER A 821 -14.18 1.29 33.39
C SER A 821 -15.50 0.76 33.93
N GLN A 822 -16.52 1.62 34.11
CA GLN A 822 -17.87 1.20 34.50
C GLN A 822 -18.56 0.33 33.45
N LEU A 823 -18.25 0.57 32.17
CA LEU A 823 -18.82 -0.18 31.06
C LEU A 823 -18.05 -1.48 30.76
N ALA A 824 -16.92 -1.76 31.41
CA ALA A 824 -16.10 -2.92 31.09
C ALA A 824 -16.57 -4.17 31.85
N ASP A 825 -17.24 -5.09 31.15
CA ASP A 825 -17.86 -6.27 31.77
C ASP A 825 -16.94 -7.51 31.72
N THR A 826 -15.94 -7.53 30.83
CA THR A 826 -15.03 -8.68 30.66
C THR A 826 -13.58 -8.33 31.02
N PRO A 827 -12.74 -9.31 31.41
CA PRO A 827 -11.32 -9.08 31.67
C PRO A 827 -10.59 -8.45 30.46
N ARG A 828 -10.96 -8.83 29.24
CA ARG A 828 -10.38 -8.26 28.01
C ARG A 828 -10.74 -6.79 27.82
N GLN A 829 -12.00 -6.42 28.12
CA GLN A 829 -12.45 -5.02 28.06
C GLN A 829 -11.75 -4.18 29.12
N SER A 830 -11.71 -4.68 30.36
CA SER A 830 -11.03 -4.03 31.49
C SER A 830 -9.54 -3.83 31.19
N ALA A 831 -8.90 -4.82 30.57
CA ALA A 831 -7.49 -4.73 30.18
C ALA A 831 -7.22 -3.59 29.19
N ARG A 832 -8.08 -3.38 28.19
CA ARG A 832 -7.95 -2.28 27.23
C ARG A 832 -8.12 -0.91 27.92
N VAL A 833 -9.05 -0.79 28.87
CA VAL A 833 -9.25 0.45 29.62
C VAL A 833 -8.03 0.77 30.48
N LEU A 834 -7.53 -0.20 31.26
CA LEU A 834 -6.36 -0.03 32.12
C LEU A 834 -5.08 0.32 31.34
N VAL A 835 -4.94 -0.21 30.12
CA VAL A 835 -3.85 0.16 29.21
C VAL A 835 -3.93 1.63 28.80
N GLU A 836 -5.11 2.11 28.40
CA GLU A 836 -5.28 3.52 28.02
C GLU A 836 -5.21 4.47 29.23
N GLU A 837 -5.69 4.04 30.41
CA GLU A 837 -5.53 4.77 31.67
C GLU A 837 -4.05 4.90 32.05
N GLY A 838 -3.30 3.80 32.05
CA GLY A 838 -1.86 3.83 32.35
C GLY A 838 -1.07 4.68 31.35
N ARG A 839 -1.43 4.64 30.06
CA ARG A 839 -0.86 5.52 29.03
C ARG A 839 -1.18 7.00 29.30
N TRP A 840 -2.41 7.32 29.68
CA TRP A 840 -2.81 8.67 30.03
C TRP A 840 -2.05 9.21 31.24
N HIS A 841 -1.90 8.43 32.32
CA HIS A 841 -1.10 8.81 33.48
C HIS A 841 0.37 9.08 33.11
N LEU A 842 0.97 8.25 32.24
CA LEU A 842 2.32 8.50 31.73
C LEU A 842 2.41 9.80 30.92
N ASP A 843 1.38 10.15 30.13
CA ASP A 843 1.32 11.41 29.38
C ASP A 843 1.17 12.62 30.32
N GLN A 844 0.52 12.45 31.47
CA GLN A 844 0.41 13.47 32.53
C GLN A 844 1.63 13.53 33.47
N ASN A 845 2.68 12.75 33.21
CA ASN A 845 3.85 12.62 34.08
C ASN A 845 3.51 12.16 35.52
N ASP A 846 2.54 11.26 35.64
CA ASP A 846 2.12 10.64 36.90
C ASP A 846 2.53 9.14 36.93
N PRO A 847 3.77 8.83 37.34
CA PRO A 847 4.29 7.47 37.31
C PRO A 847 3.63 6.54 38.34
N VAL A 848 3.15 7.05 39.48
CA VAL A 848 2.57 6.21 40.54
C VAL A 848 1.26 5.60 40.06
N SER A 849 0.33 6.42 39.56
CA SER A 849 -0.94 5.91 39.06
C SER A 849 -0.77 5.06 37.79
N ALA A 850 0.21 5.36 36.93
CA ALA A 850 0.57 4.50 35.81
C ALA A 850 1.01 3.09 36.27
N PHE A 851 1.79 3.01 37.36
CA PHE A 851 2.20 1.75 37.96
C PHE A 851 1.02 0.99 38.58
N GLU A 852 0.08 1.70 39.21
CA GLU A 852 -1.14 1.13 39.76
C GLU A 852 -2.06 0.58 38.67
N SER A 853 -2.20 1.25 37.52
CA SER A 853 -2.92 0.71 36.36
C SER A 853 -2.28 -0.59 35.85
N ALA A 854 -0.94 -0.67 35.80
CA ALA A 854 -0.24 -1.91 35.45
C ALA A 854 -0.47 -3.03 36.47
N THR A 855 -0.52 -2.69 37.76
CA THR A 855 -0.79 -3.64 38.85
C THR A 855 -2.23 -4.18 38.78
N ARG A 856 -3.22 -3.29 38.55
CA ARG A 856 -4.62 -3.67 38.30
C ARG A 856 -4.73 -4.55 37.05
N LEU A 857 -4.03 -4.22 35.97
CA LEU A 857 -4.01 -5.01 34.74
C LEU A 857 -3.52 -6.44 34.99
N ASN A 858 -2.48 -6.59 35.82
CA ASN A 858 -1.96 -7.90 36.23
C ASN A 858 -2.96 -8.72 37.05
N SER A 859 -3.79 -8.08 37.87
CA SER A 859 -4.77 -8.78 38.71
C SER A 859 -5.91 -9.42 37.92
N LEU A 860 -6.12 -8.99 36.66
CA LEU A 860 -7.09 -9.60 35.76
C LEU A 860 -6.64 -11.02 35.40
N ARG A 861 -7.22 -12.03 36.06
CA ARG A 861 -6.99 -13.45 35.75
C ARG A 861 -7.57 -13.80 34.37
N THR A 862 -6.78 -13.64 33.32
CA THR A 862 -7.10 -14.23 32.03
C THR A 862 -6.71 -15.72 32.07
N ARG A 863 -7.65 -16.61 32.42
CA ARG A 863 -7.41 -18.05 32.24
C ARG A 863 -7.09 -18.29 30.75
N PRO A 864 -5.99 -18.98 30.41
CA PRO A 864 -5.76 -19.43 29.04
C PRO A 864 -6.78 -20.54 28.74
N VAL A 865 -7.93 -20.17 28.20
CA VAL A 865 -8.81 -21.12 27.53
C VAL A 865 -8.11 -21.47 26.21
N ASP A 866 -7.68 -22.72 26.09
CA ASP A 866 -7.18 -23.35 24.85
C ASP A 866 -6.04 -22.61 24.13
N GLY A 867 -4.89 -22.43 24.78
CA GLY A 867 -3.65 -22.02 24.10
C GLY A 867 -3.71 -20.66 23.38
N GLY A 868 -4.75 -19.87 23.63
CA GLY A 868 -4.98 -18.57 23.01
C GLY A 868 -4.21 -17.47 23.74
N ILE A 869 -3.31 -16.81 23.02
CA ILE A 869 -2.57 -15.65 23.48
C ILE A 869 -3.57 -14.54 23.86
N THR A 870 -3.45 -13.97 25.07
CA THR A 870 -4.24 -12.82 25.54
C THR A 870 -3.69 -11.53 24.93
N GLU A 871 -3.86 -11.44 23.61
CA GLU A 871 -3.44 -10.33 22.78
C GLU A 871 -4.27 -9.07 23.05
N ILE A 872 -3.61 -7.99 23.47
CA ILE A 872 -4.20 -6.65 23.59
C ILE A 872 -3.56 -5.76 22.54
N THR A 873 -4.38 -5.12 21.72
CA THR A 873 -3.91 -4.30 20.61
C THR A 873 -3.23 -3.01 21.11
N ALA A 874 -2.00 -2.77 20.65
CA ALA A 874 -1.22 -1.55 20.92
C ALA A 874 -1.80 -0.32 20.23
N ASP A 875 -2.40 -0.57 19.07
CA ASP A 875 -3.09 0.39 18.24
C ASP A 875 -4.57 0.01 18.11
N ARG A 876 -5.35 0.91 17.50
CA ARG A 876 -6.75 0.64 17.16
C ARG A 876 -6.92 -0.41 16.06
N ASP A 877 -5.83 -0.75 15.36
CA ASP A 877 -5.87 -1.43 14.06
C ASP A 877 -5.51 -2.91 14.15
N GLY A 878 -5.04 -3.38 15.32
CA GLY A 878 -4.57 -4.75 15.54
C GLY A 878 -3.30 -5.10 14.77
N ILE A 879 -2.56 -4.07 14.29
CA ILE A 879 -1.30 -4.24 13.55
C ILE A 879 -0.22 -4.63 14.54
N HIS A 880 -0.08 -3.82 15.58
CA HIS A 880 0.84 -4.00 16.66
C HIS A 880 0.06 -4.54 17.85
N VAL A 881 0.44 -5.74 18.27
CA VAL A 881 -0.24 -6.46 19.33
C VAL A 881 0.81 -6.88 20.34
N LEU A 882 0.56 -6.58 21.61
CA LEU A 882 1.36 -7.03 22.72
C LEU A 882 0.57 -8.08 23.50
N SER A 883 1.26 -9.03 24.11
CA SER A 883 0.66 -9.88 25.13
C SER A 883 0.28 -9.05 26.36
N HIS A 884 -0.66 -9.59 27.14
CA HIS A 884 -1.02 -9.06 28.45
C HIS A 884 0.20 -8.84 29.35
N SER A 885 1.12 -9.80 29.42
CA SER A 885 2.37 -9.72 30.19
C SER A 885 3.29 -8.60 29.72
N THR A 886 3.41 -8.39 28.40
CA THR A 886 4.26 -7.35 27.81
C THR A 886 3.71 -5.96 28.07
N TRP A 887 2.38 -5.79 28.08
CA TRP A 887 1.76 -4.51 28.44
C TRP A 887 2.04 -4.09 29.86
N ILE A 888 1.91 -5.01 30.81
CA ILE A 888 2.21 -4.74 32.22
C ILE A 888 3.68 -4.33 32.33
N THR A 889 4.57 -5.10 31.70
CA THR A 889 6.01 -4.81 31.69
C THR A 889 6.31 -3.44 31.07
N ALA A 890 5.68 -3.08 29.97
CA ALA A 890 5.86 -1.81 29.28
C ALA A 890 5.43 -0.61 30.15
N LEU A 891 4.25 -0.69 30.77
CA LEU A 891 3.72 0.34 31.65
C LEU A 891 4.55 0.46 32.92
N SER A 892 4.82 -0.65 33.62
CA SER A 892 5.64 -0.67 34.84
C SER A 892 7.06 -0.15 34.58
N ARG A 893 7.69 -0.50 33.45
CA ARG A 893 9.03 0.00 33.10
C ARG A 893 9.04 1.52 32.94
N ARG A 894 8.08 2.08 32.19
CA ARG A 894 7.99 3.54 31.98
C ARG A 894 7.62 4.28 33.27
N ALA A 895 6.70 3.72 34.05
CA ALA A 895 6.30 4.28 35.34
C ALA A 895 7.48 4.35 36.31
N LEU A 896 8.24 3.26 36.48
CA LEU A 896 9.38 3.23 37.40
C LEU A 896 10.53 4.13 36.93
N ALA A 897 10.79 4.22 35.62
CA ALA A 897 11.75 5.16 35.08
C ALA A 897 11.33 6.62 35.32
N GLY A 898 10.04 6.93 35.14
CA GLY A 898 9.48 8.25 35.45
C GLY A 898 9.53 8.59 36.94
N ALA A 899 9.20 7.63 37.81
CA ALA A 899 9.27 7.77 39.27
C ALA A 899 10.71 8.05 39.74
N ALA A 900 11.69 7.30 39.23
CA ALA A 900 13.10 7.51 39.56
C ALA A 900 13.63 8.86 39.05
N ALA A 901 13.14 9.33 37.90
CA ALA A 901 13.55 10.62 37.35
C ALA A 901 12.89 11.82 38.05
N ARG A 902 11.65 11.67 38.53
CA ARG A 902 10.88 12.73 39.19
C ARG A 902 11.21 12.85 40.69
N ASP A 903 11.50 11.73 41.35
CA ASP A 903 11.91 11.62 42.76
C ASP A 903 10.99 12.34 43.77
N ALA A 904 9.68 12.32 43.53
CA ALA A 904 8.71 12.85 44.48
C ALA A 904 8.55 11.91 45.70
N ALA A 905 8.00 12.41 46.82
CA ALA A 905 7.76 11.59 48.02
C ALA A 905 6.91 10.33 47.71
N ALA A 906 5.88 10.46 46.87
CA ALA A 906 5.05 9.35 46.42
C ALA A 906 5.84 8.32 45.57
N ASP A 907 6.82 8.77 44.79
CA ASP A 907 7.69 7.91 43.99
C ASP A 907 8.60 7.08 44.88
N ARG A 908 9.20 7.71 45.89
CA ARG A 908 10.02 7.03 46.91
C ARG A 908 9.21 5.98 47.67
N MET A 909 7.98 6.31 48.09
CA MET A 909 7.08 5.34 48.73
C MET A 909 6.75 4.14 47.84
N LEU A 910 6.55 4.36 46.54
CA LEU A 910 6.34 3.27 45.56
C LEU A 910 7.57 2.36 45.47
N LEU A 911 8.76 2.94 45.34
CA LEU A 911 10.02 2.19 45.26
C LEU A 911 10.31 1.43 46.57
N ASP A 912 10.02 2.00 47.74
CA ASP A 912 10.16 1.32 49.04
C ASP A 912 9.17 0.15 49.19
N ARG A 913 7.93 0.33 48.72
CA ARG A 913 6.93 -0.75 48.70
C ARG A 913 7.40 -1.91 47.82
N LEU A 914 7.93 -1.60 46.64
CA LEU A 914 8.49 -2.60 45.73
C LEU A 914 9.69 -3.32 46.34
N THR A 915 10.60 -2.59 47.00
CA THR A 915 11.76 -3.16 47.67
C THR A 915 11.33 -4.17 48.75
N ARG A 916 10.34 -3.82 49.60
CA ARG A 916 9.76 -4.75 50.58
C ARG A 916 9.11 -5.97 49.93
N GLN A 917 8.38 -5.78 48.84
CA GLN A 917 7.75 -6.87 48.10
C GLN A 917 8.79 -7.84 47.50
N THR A 918 9.89 -7.32 46.94
CA THR A 918 10.98 -8.15 46.39
C THR A 918 11.66 -8.97 47.48
N ALA A 919 11.90 -8.39 48.67
CA ALA A 919 12.46 -9.10 49.81
C ALA A 919 11.54 -10.24 50.27
N ALA A 920 10.22 -10.03 50.33
CA ALA A 920 9.26 -11.07 50.66
C ALA A 920 9.21 -12.19 49.60
N LEU A 921 9.14 -11.82 48.32
CA LEU A 921 9.08 -12.79 47.20
C LEU A 921 10.36 -13.61 47.07
N SER A 922 11.53 -13.04 47.38
CA SER A 922 12.81 -13.77 47.36
C SER A 922 12.80 -15.01 48.28
N LYS A 923 12.00 -14.95 49.37
CA LYS A 923 11.83 -16.02 50.36
C LYS A 923 10.56 -16.87 50.16
N SER A 924 9.73 -16.57 49.16
CA SER A 924 8.49 -17.30 48.89
C SER A 924 8.74 -18.77 48.55
N ALA A 925 7.84 -19.67 48.94
CA ALA A 925 7.88 -21.09 48.53
C ALA A 925 7.36 -21.30 47.09
N SER A 926 6.56 -20.37 46.56
CA SER A 926 5.94 -20.49 45.24
C SER A 926 6.87 -20.01 44.13
N LEU A 927 7.41 -20.95 43.35
CA LEU A 927 8.26 -20.65 42.19
C LEU A 927 7.48 -19.89 41.10
N ASP A 928 6.20 -20.22 40.92
CA ASP A 928 5.33 -19.58 39.92
C ASP A 928 5.12 -18.09 40.21
N ASP A 929 4.92 -17.72 41.48
CA ASP A 929 4.78 -16.31 41.88
C ASP A 929 6.08 -15.53 41.65
N GLN A 930 7.22 -16.15 41.93
CA GLN A 930 8.53 -15.54 41.69
C GLN A 930 8.80 -15.36 40.19
N LEU A 931 8.52 -16.37 39.36
CA LEU A 931 8.67 -16.30 37.90
C LEU A 931 7.71 -15.27 37.29
N SER A 932 6.47 -15.21 37.76
CA SER A 932 5.48 -14.21 37.34
C SER A 932 5.96 -12.77 37.64
N PHE A 933 6.51 -12.55 38.84
CA PHE A 933 7.10 -11.26 39.21
C PHE A 933 8.30 -10.89 38.34
N VAL A 934 9.23 -11.83 38.12
CA VAL A 934 10.42 -11.61 37.29
C VAL A 934 10.04 -11.28 35.84
N ARG A 935 9.01 -11.93 35.29
CA ARG A 935 8.48 -11.62 33.94
C ARG A 935 7.92 -10.21 33.87
N ARG A 936 7.09 -9.81 34.85
CA ARG A 936 6.52 -8.45 34.94
C ARG A 936 7.60 -7.36 34.91
N HIS A 937 8.74 -7.65 35.50
CA HIS A 937 9.84 -6.71 35.66
C HIS A 937 11.06 -7.12 34.83
N ALA A 938 10.87 -7.82 33.71
CA ALA A 938 11.93 -8.48 32.92
C ALA A 938 13.16 -7.59 32.63
N ASN A 939 12.97 -6.29 32.38
CA ASN A 939 14.03 -5.33 32.10
C ASN A 939 14.18 -4.26 33.21
N ASN A 940 13.96 -4.65 34.47
CA ASN A 940 14.09 -3.76 35.62
C ASN A 940 14.97 -4.40 36.72
N PRO A 941 16.05 -3.71 37.18
CA PRO A 941 16.93 -4.19 38.24
C PRO A 941 16.22 -4.47 39.58
N VAL A 942 15.04 -3.88 39.83
CA VAL A 942 14.23 -4.13 41.02
C VAL A 942 13.89 -5.62 41.20
N ALA A 943 13.87 -6.41 40.12
CA ALA A 943 13.61 -7.84 40.22
C ALA A 943 14.86 -8.72 40.43
N ASP A 944 16.08 -8.17 40.42
CA ASP A 944 17.32 -8.93 40.58
C ASP A 944 17.41 -9.71 41.90
N PRO A 945 16.96 -9.16 43.06
CA PRO A 945 16.92 -9.92 44.32
C PRO A 945 16.02 -11.16 44.28
N VAL A 946 15.03 -11.19 43.37
CA VAL A 946 14.16 -12.36 43.15
C VAL A 946 14.74 -13.29 42.08
N ARG A 947 15.39 -12.75 41.04
CA ARG A 947 16.01 -13.54 39.96
C ARG A 947 17.09 -14.49 40.46
N LEU A 948 17.93 -14.08 41.41
CA LEU A 948 19.02 -14.91 41.93
C LEU A 948 18.52 -16.19 42.62
N PRO A 949 17.64 -16.14 43.65
CA PRO A 949 17.08 -17.34 44.25
C PRO A 949 16.30 -18.22 43.27
N VAL A 950 15.56 -17.61 42.33
CA VAL A 950 14.82 -18.35 41.29
C VAL A 950 15.77 -19.11 40.38
N ALA A 951 16.87 -18.49 39.95
CA ALA A 951 17.88 -19.16 39.13
C ALA A 951 18.47 -20.36 39.89
N ALA A 952 18.81 -20.21 41.17
CA ALA A 952 19.31 -21.32 41.99
C ALA A 952 18.31 -22.50 42.05
N ARG A 953 17.03 -22.23 42.29
CA ARG A 953 15.97 -23.26 42.29
C ARG A 953 15.78 -23.92 40.93
N LEU A 954 15.85 -23.15 39.84
CA LEU A 954 15.77 -23.71 38.48
C LEU A 954 16.95 -24.65 38.20
N VAL A 955 18.15 -24.34 38.70
CA VAL A 955 19.31 -25.25 38.61
C VAL A 955 19.08 -26.53 39.40
N GLU A 956 18.47 -26.47 40.58
CA GLU A 956 18.13 -27.65 41.38
C GLU A 956 17.13 -28.57 40.67
N ILE A 957 16.15 -28.00 39.96
CA ILE A 957 15.12 -28.75 39.22
C ILE A 957 15.61 -29.17 37.81
N GLY A 958 16.84 -28.83 37.42
CA GLY A 958 17.44 -29.22 36.14
C GLY A 958 17.03 -28.35 34.93
N ARG A 959 16.44 -27.17 35.16
CA ARG A 959 16.10 -26.19 34.12
C ARG A 959 17.21 -25.16 33.92
N PHE A 960 18.38 -25.67 33.51
CA PHE A 960 19.63 -24.91 33.39
C PHE A 960 19.54 -23.72 32.42
N GLN A 961 18.87 -23.87 31.27
CA GLN A 961 18.77 -22.80 30.27
C GLN A 961 17.94 -21.62 30.76
N GLN A 962 16.86 -21.90 31.49
CA GLN A 962 16.04 -20.85 32.10
C GLN A 962 16.82 -20.13 33.21
N ALA A 963 17.56 -20.88 34.04
CA ALA A 963 18.42 -20.30 35.07
C ALA A 963 19.51 -19.39 34.48
N GLU A 964 20.19 -19.86 33.43
CA GLU A 964 21.21 -19.09 32.72
C GLU A 964 20.65 -17.76 32.20
N LEU A 965 19.51 -17.79 31.52
CA LEU A 965 18.88 -16.58 30.96
C LEU A 965 18.56 -15.55 32.06
N LEU A 966 18.13 -15.98 33.25
CA LEU A 966 17.90 -15.09 34.38
C LEU A 966 19.20 -14.47 34.90
N LEU A 967 20.28 -15.26 35.03
CA LEU A 967 21.59 -14.77 35.47
C LEU A 967 22.19 -13.78 34.46
N LEU A 968 22.08 -14.07 33.16
CA LEU A 968 22.53 -13.17 32.11
C LEU A 968 21.72 -11.86 32.07
N ALA A 969 20.41 -11.90 32.36
CA ALA A 969 19.61 -10.69 32.50
C ALA A 969 20.12 -9.78 33.62
N ILE A 970 20.52 -10.34 34.78
CA ILE A 970 21.14 -9.56 35.86
C ILE A 970 22.51 -9.01 35.41
N ARG A 971 23.34 -9.81 34.73
CA ARG A 971 24.66 -9.35 34.25
C ARG A 971 24.55 -8.18 33.27
N ASN A 972 23.52 -8.16 32.42
CA ASN A 972 23.29 -7.12 31.42
C ASN A 972 22.69 -5.85 32.02
N HIS A 973 21.74 -5.97 32.96
CA HIS A 973 20.92 -4.84 33.41
C HIS A 973 21.06 -4.47 34.90
N GLY A 974 21.54 -5.37 35.75
CA GLY A 974 21.63 -5.17 37.20
C GLY A 974 22.74 -4.21 37.63
N GLY A 975 22.72 -3.81 38.91
CA GLY A 975 23.80 -3.01 39.53
C GLY A 975 25.08 -3.82 39.75
N PRO A 976 26.23 -3.17 40.04
CA PRO A 976 27.53 -3.83 40.18
C PRO A 976 27.53 -5.05 41.12
N THR A 977 26.95 -4.90 42.33
CA THR A 977 26.86 -5.98 43.32
C THR A 977 26.01 -7.17 42.83
N SER A 978 24.85 -6.90 42.20
CA SER A 978 24.01 -7.95 41.63
C SER A 978 24.68 -8.65 40.44
N ARG A 979 25.43 -7.92 39.62
CA ARG A 979 26.23 -8.49 38.52
C ARG A 979 27.31 -9.42 39.04
N LEU A 980 27.98 -9.07 40.14
CA LEU A 980 28.95 -9.94 40.79
C LEU A 980 28.30 -11.25 41.23
N SER A 981 27.21 -11.19 42.01
CA SER A 981 26.51 -12.40 42.47
C SER A 981 26.01 -13.26 41.30
N ALA A 982 25.49 -12.65 40.24
CA ALA A 982 25.05 -13.39 39.06
C ALA A 982 26.21 -14.02 38.28
N THR A 983 27.37 -13.34 38.20
CA THR A 983 28.57 -13.86 37.54
C THR A 983 29.13 -15.07 38.29
N VAL A 984 29.18 -14.99 39.62
CA VAL A 984 29.57 -16.11 40.50
C VAL A 984 28.62 -17.30 40.34
N ALA A 985 27.30 -17.06 40.31
CA ALA A 985 26.30 -18.10 40.10
C ALA A 985 26.41 -18.73 38.70
N LEU A 986 26.73 -17.93 37.68
CA LEU A 986 26.91 -18.38 36.30
C LEU A 986 28.15 -19.26 36.15
N ILE A 987 29.29 -18.88 36.75
CA ILE A 987 30.49 -19.72 36.82
C ILE A 987 30.16 -21.07 37.47
N SER A 988 29.43 -21.04 38.59
CA SER A 988 29.04 -22.26 39.30
C SER A 988 28.14 -23.17 38.44
N LEU A 989 27.19 -22.59 37.71
CA LEU A 989 26.31 -23.32 36.78
C LEU A 989 27.10 -23.95 35.62
N TRP A 990 27.92 -23.15 34.94
CA TRP A 990 28.69 -23.62 33.79
C TRP A 990 29.74 -24.66 34.17
N SER A 991 30.43 -24.46 35.30
CA SER A 991 31.38 -25.45 35.81
C SER A 991 30.71 -26.77 36.19
N ARG A 992 29.51 -26.72 36.79
CA ARG A 992 28.69 -27.92 37.06
C ARG A 992 28.31 -28.68 35.79
N LEU A 993 28.15 -27.98 34.67
CA LEU A 993 27.84 -28.56 33.35
C LEU A 993 29.10 -28.93 32.55
N GLY A 994 30.30 -28.79 33.13
CA GLY A 994 31.57 -29.09 32.47
C GLY A 994 31.99 -28.07 31.42
N LEU A 995 31.39 -26.88 31.38
CA LEU A 995 31.70 -25.80 30.43
C LEU A 995 32.86 -24.93 30.94
N GLN A 996 34.01 -25.53 31.22
CA GLN A 996 35.08 -24.87 31.96
C GLN A 996 35.73 -23.71 31.19
N ASP A 997 35.98 -23.86 29.89
CA ASP A 997 36.54 -22.78 29.06
C ASP A 997 35.63 -21.55 28.97
N GLU A 998 34.30 -21.74 28.93
CA GLU A 998 33.37 -20.62 28.88
C GLU A 998 33.37 -19.80 30.19
N CYS A 999 33.84 -20.38 31.31
CA CYS A 999 34.03 -19.65 32.56
C CYS A 999 35.22 -18.68 32.52
N GLY A 1000 36.22 -18.89 31.65
CA GLY A 1000 37.47 -18.11 31.63
C GLY A 1000 37.27 -16.59 31.55
N PRO A 1001 36.48 -16.06 30.59
CA PRO A 1001 36.19 -14.63 30.52
C PRO A 1001 35.49 -14.07 31.77
N LEU A 1002 34.69 -14.89 32.46
CA LEU A 1002 34.04 -14.50 33.71
C LEU A 1002 35.04 -14.43 34.87
N PHE A 1003 35.96 -15.39 34.95
CA PHE A 1003 37.06 -15.33 35.91
C PHE A 1003 37.94 -14.11 35.68
N GLU A 1004 38.24 -13.75 34.43
CA GLU A 1004 39.02 -12.56 34.13
C GLU A 1004 38.28 -11.27 34.54
N GLU A 1005 36.97 -11.21 34.28
CA GLU A 1005 36.13 -10.09 34.70
C GLU A 1005 36.12 -9.91 36.24
N LEU A 1006 36.16 -11.01 36.99
CA LEU A 1006 36.20 -11.03 38.45
C LEU A 1006 37.61 -10.81 39.02
N ALA A 1007 38.67 -11.25 38.36
CA ALA A 1007 40.04 -11.15 38.86
C ALA A 1007 40.65 -9.77 38.59
N ASN A 1008 40.52 -9.29 37.34
CA ASN A 1008 41.22 -8.11 36.83
C ASN A 1008 40.30 -7.12 36.09
N GLY A 1009 39.01 -7.44 35.94
CA GLY A 1009 38.06 -6.64 35.19
C GLY A 1009 37.17 -5.71 36.03
N ARG A 1010 36.05 -5.30 35.44
CA ARG A 1010 35.11 -4.31 36.01
C ARG A 1010 34.42 -4.75 37.32
N LEU A 1011 34.52 -6.02 37.70
CA LEU A 1011 33.93 -6.57 38.93
C LEU A 1011 34.99 -6.93 39.98
N ALA A 1012 36.28 -6.69 39.71
CA ALA A 1012 37.37 -7.08 40.59
C ALA A 1012 37.32 -6.41 41.97
N ASP A 1013 37.00 -5.12 42.00
CA ASP A 1013 36.95 -4.31 43.23
C ASP A 1013 35.53 -4.12 43.77
N VAL A 1014 34.53 -4.74 43.14
CA VAL A 1014 33.12 -4.64 43.57
C VAL A 1014 32.90 -5.58 44.75
N ALA A 1015 32.42 -5.08 45.88
CA ALA A 1015 32.06 -5.89 47.04
C ALA A 1015 30.70 -6.58 46.84
N GLY A 1016 30.67 -7.89 47.13
CA GLY A 1016 29.47 -8.73 47.13
C GLY A 1016 28.61 -8.57 48.39
N ILE A 1017 27.49 -9.28 48.40
CA ILE A 1017 26.56 -9.33 49.55
C ILE A 1017 27.21 -9.99 50.78
N ASP A 1018 28.17 -10.88 50.53
CA ASP A 1018 29.03 -11.56 51.50
C ASP A 1018 30.25 -10.73 51.95
N GLY A 1019 30.40 -9.50 51.43
CA GLY A 1019 31.49 -8.59 51.79
C GLY A 1019 32.82 -8.85 51.07
N PHE A 1020 32.91 -9.88 50.22
CA PHE A 1020 34.12 -10.17 49.45
C PHE A 1020 34.08 -9.49 48.09
N THR A 1021 35.24 -9.00 47.64
CA THR A 1021 35.38 -8.46 46.28
C THR A 1021 35.49 -9.58 45.25
N GLY A 1022 35.24 -9.29 43.97
CA GLY A 1022 35.41 -10.28 42.90
C GLY A 1022 36.80 -10.91 42.88
N SER A 1023 37.84 -10.10 43.08
CA SER A 1023 39.24 -10.56 43.11
C SER A 1023 39.52 -11.47 44.31
N GLN A 1024 38.98 -11.12 45.49
CA GLN A 1024 39.06 -11.95 46.69
C GLN A 1024 38.30 -13.28 46.53
N TRP A 1025 37.16 -13.26 45.85
CA TRP A 1025 36.39 -14.47 45.55
C TRP A 1025 37.18 -15.43 44.65
N VAL A 1026 37.83 -14.93 43.59
CA VAL A 1026 38.68 -15.74 42.70
C VAL A 1026 39.89 -16.30 43.45
N ALA A 1027 40.54 -15.48 44.28
CA ALA A 1027 41.70 -15.91 45.08
C ALA A 1027 41.37 -17.09 45.99
N ARG A 1028 40.17 -17.09 46.60
CA ARG A 1028 39.70 -18.12 47.54
C ARG A 1028 39.24 -19.43 46.91
N ARG A 1029 39.09 -19.48 45.59
CA ARG A 1029 38.72 -20.72 44.89
C ARG A 1029 39.80 -21.79 45.08
N PRO A 1030 39.42 -23.06 45.32
CA PRO A 1030 40.37 -24.15 45.50
C PRO A 1030 41.41 -24.23 44.37
N PRO A 1031 42.63 -24.68 44.64
CA PRO A 1031 43.64 -24.91 43.59
C PRO A 1031 43.16 -25.92 42.54
N ASP A 1032 42.35 -26.90 42.95
CA ASP A 1032 41.83 -27.98 42.09
C ASP A 1032 40.56 -27.58 41.30
N ASP A 1033 40.14 -26.31 41.36
CA ASP A 1033 39.03 -25.82 40.55
C ASP A 1033 39.46 -25.79 39.07
N LEU A 1034 38.94 -26.76 38.30
CA LEU A 1034 39.27 -26.95 36.89
C LEU A 1034 39.04 -25.68 36.03
N ALA A 1035 37.99 -24.91 36.33
CA ALA A 1035 37.68 -23.68 35.60
C ALA A 1035 38.74 -22.61 35.86
N LYS A 1036 39.17 -22.48 37.13
CA LYS A 1036 40.23 -21.57 37.54
C LYS A 1036 41.58 -21.99 36.96
N GLY A 1037 41.92 -23.28 36.99
CA GLY A 1037 43.16 -23.81 36.42
C GLY A 1037 43.28 -23.56 34.92
N ILE A 1038 42.20 -23.79 34.17
CA ILE A 1038 42.13 -23.49 32.72
C ILE A 1038 42.31 -22.00 32.45
N TRP A 1039 41.57 -21.14 33.18
CA TRP A 1039 41.71 -19.69 33.07
C TRP A 1039 43.15 -19.22 33.34
N GLN A 1040 43.79 -19.71 34.40
CA GLN A 1040 45.19 -19.38 34.72
C GLN A 1040 46.16 -19.82 33.62
N THR A 1041 45.93 -21.01 33.05
CA THR A 1041 46.74 -21.54 31.94
C THR A 1041 46.70 -20.62 30.72
N HIS A 1042 45.53 -20.06 30.41
CA HIS A 1042 45.36 -19.09 29.32
C HIS A 1042 45.88 -17.68 29.63
N HIS A 1043 46.09 -17.33 30.92
CA HIS A 1043 46.54 -16.00 31.37
C HIS A 1043 48.05 -15.86 31.60
N HIS A 1044 48.81 -16.94 31.53
CA HIS A 1044 50.26 -16.81 31.54
C HIS A 1044 50.71 -15.99 30.32
N PRO A 1045 51.56 -14.96 30.49
CA PRO A 1045 52.11 -14.24 29.36
C PRO A 1045 52.79 -15.26 28.47
N THR A 1046 52.29 -15.45 27.26
CA THR A 1046 52.96 -16.31 26.29
C THR A 1046 54.31 -15.64 26.04
N PRO A 1047 55.45 -16.24 26.45
CA PRO A 1047 56.73 -15.71 26.02
C PRO A 1047 56.72 -15.69 24.49
N ARG A 1048 57.34 -14.68 23.85
CA ARG A 1048 57.47 -14.63 22.38
C ARG A 1048 57.88 -16.02 21.88
N ALA A 1049 56.98 -16.68 21.15
CA ALA A 1049 57.22 -18.04 20.70
C ALA A 1049 58.43 -18.05 19.76
N THR A 1050 59.58 -18.49 20.28
CA THR A 1050 60.81 -18.68 19.48
C THR A 1050 60.81 -20.02 18.76
N ARG A 1051 59.97 -20.97 19.22
CA ARG A 1051 59.72 -22.28 18.62
C ARG A 1051 58.32 -22.74 19.00
N ALA A 1052 57.60 -23.34 18.06
CA ALA A 1052 56.33 -24.03 18.31
C ALA A 1052 56.54 -25.53 18.12
N GLU A 1053 56.12 -26.33 19.10
CA GLU A 1053 56.13 -27.79 19.04
C GLU A 1053 54.70 -28.28 19.25
N ILE A 1054 54.20 -29.10 18.33
CA ILE A 1054 52.85 -29.67 18.39
C ILE A 1054 53.00 -31.06 18.99
N THR A 1055 52.62 -31.22 20.25
CA THR A 1055 52.51 -32.52 20.90
C THR A 1055 51.06 -32.98 20.87
N MET A 1056 50.82 -34.15 20.26
CA MET A 1056 49.51 -34.78 20.25
C MET A 1056 49.39 -35.67 21.50
N ASP A 1057 48.48 -35.32 22.40
CA ASP A 1057 48.12 -36.18 23.53
C ASP A 1057 47.05 -37.19 23.07
N THR A 1058 47.40 -38.48 23.09
CA THR A 1058 46.50 -39.59 22.73
C THR A 1058 45.76 -40.18 23.92
N SER A 1059 45.92 -39.62 25.13
CA SER A 1059 45.25 -40.11 26.35
C SER A 1059 43.73 -39.84 26.32
N VAL A 1060 43.29 -38.78 25.65
CA VAL A 1060 41.89 -38.58 25.27
C VAL A 1060 41.65 -39.44 24.04
N ALA A 1061 41.04 -40.60 24.23
CA ALA A 1061 40.73 -41.52 23.13
C ALA A 1061 39.96 -40.79 22.04
N ALA A 1062 40.64 -40.41 20.96
CA ALA A 1062 40.02 -40.02 19.72
C ALA A 1062 39.26 -41.25 19.23
N ILE A 1063 37.97 -41.32 19.56
CA ILE A 1063 37.09 -42.43 19.21
C ILE A 1063 37.22 -42.64 17.70
N ALA A 1064 37.57 -43.85 17.27
CA ALA A 1064 37.80 -44.20 15.86
C ALA A 1064 36.60 -43.88 14.93
N GLU A 1065 35.44 -43.52 15.50
CA GLU A 1065 34.23 -43.10 14.80
C GLU A 1065 34.18 -41.62 14.40
N LEU A 1066 35.03 -40.74 14.96
CA LEU A 1066 35.03 -39.29 14.67
C LEU A 1066 35.08 -38.96 13.17
N PRO A 1067 35.98 -39.56 12.35
CA PRO A 1067 35.99 -39.32 10.90
C PRO A 1067 34.70 -39.75 10.22
N ARG A 1068 34.10 -40.89 10.59
CA ARG A 1068 32.83 -41.37 10.02
C ARG A 1068 31.67 -40.44 10.36
N THR A 1069 31.67 -39.87 11.56
CA THR A 1069 30.63 -38.96 12.04
C THR A 1069 30.73 -37.58 11.37
N TYR A 1070 31.93 -37.04 11.18
CA TYR A 1070 32.11 -35.76 10.46
C TYR A 1070 31.98 -35.88 8.92
N GLN A 1071 32.27 -37.05 8.32
CA GLN A 1071 32.19 -37.24 6.86
C GLN A 1071 30.76 -37.33 6.30
N LYS A 1072 29.75 -37.69 7.12
CA LYS A 1072 28.34 -37.86 6.69
C LYS A 1072 27.46 -36.62 6.90
N VAL A 1073 28.03 -35.51 7.35
CA VAL A 1073 27.28 -34.36 7.90
C VAL A 1073 27.44 -33.11 7.02
N ARG A 1074 26.39 -32.30 6.92
CA ARG A 1074 26.48 -30.92 6.39
C ARG A 1074 26.65 -29.91 7.52
N ARG A 1075 27.71 -29.09 7.50
CA ARG A 1075 27.83 -27.91 8.37
C ARG A 1075 26.91 -26.80 7.89
N ARG A 1076 25.68 -26.76 8.42
CA ARG A 1076 24.73 -25.65 8.19
C ARG A 1076 24.73 -24.63 9.32
N PHE A 1077 25.26 -25.01 10.49
CA PHE A 1077 25.51 -24.14 11.64
C PHE A 1077 26.99 -23.74 11.62
N SER A 1078 27.27 -22.44 11.65
CA SER A 1078 28.60 -21.93 11.94
C SER A 1078 28.59 -21.49 13.40
N THR A 1079 29.10 -22.33 14.29
CA THR A 1079 29.32 -21.98 15.69
C THR A 1079 30.57 -21.10 15.78
N SER A 1080 30.63 -20.21 16.77
CA SER A 1080 31.82 -19.38 16.99
C SER A 1080 33.03 -20.23 17.40
N GLU A 1081 34.25 -19.73 17.14
CA GLU A 1081 35.48 -20.37 17.62
C GLU A 1081 35.50 -20.61 19.14
N ARG A 1082 34.79 -19.77 19.90
CA ARG A 1082 34.66 -19.85 21.36
C ARG A 1082 33.46 -20.67 21.87
N SER A 1083 32.68 -21.29 20.97
CA SER A 1083 31.53 -22.13 21.36
C SER A 1083 32.06 -23.47 21.87
N THR A 1084 31.53 -24.01 22.98
CA THR A 1084 31.89 -25.38 23.40
C THR A 1084 31.40 -26.43 22.41
N PHE A 1085 30.25 -26.20 21.76
CA PHE A 1085 29.63 -27.20 20.90
C PHE A 1085 29.80 -26.92 19.41
N ASP A 1086 30.01 -27.99 18.64
CA ASP A 1086 29.76 -28.09 17.21
C ASP A 1086 28.39 -28.72 16.97
N LEU A 1087 27.62 -28.14 16.04
CA LEU A 1087 26.28 -28.61 15.72
C LEU A 1087 26.28 -29.32 14.36
N LEU A 1088 26.01 -30.63 14.39
CA LEU A 1088 26.11 -31.53 13.24
C LEU A 1088 24.72 -32.02 12.81
N GLU A 1089 24.35 -31.76 11.56
CA GLU A 1089 23.04 -32.16 11.00
C GLU A 1089 23.09 -33.53 10.28
N THR A 1090 22.24 -34.47 10.69
CA THR A 1090 22.02 -35.77 10.03
C THR A 1090 20.58 -35.96 9.54
N TYR A 1091 20.39 -36.75 8.48
CA TYR A 1091 19.08 -37.04 7.89
C TYR A 1091 18.56 -38.40 8.35
N THR A 1092 17.35 -38.44 8.91
CA THR A 1092 16.65 -39.70 9.28
C THR A 1092 15.19 -39.63 8.87
N ASN A 1093 14.78 -40.41 7.85
CA ASN A 1093 13.38 -40.74 7.51
C ASN A 1093 12.30 -39.70 7.91
N SER A 1094 12.37 -38.48 7.33
CA SER A 1094 11.45 -37.32 7.50
C SER A 1094 11.73 -36.29 8.62
N THR A 1095 12.60 -36.59 9.59
CA THR A 1095 13.08 -35.63 10.60
C THR A 1095 14.56 -35.31 10.41
N ARG A 1096 14.99 -34.14 10.88
CA ARG A 1096 16.40 -33.77 10.90
C ARG A 1096 16.90 -33.89 12.33
N ARG A 1097 18.02 -34.57 12.54
CA ARG A 1097 18.65 -34.67 13.86
C ARG A 1097 19.86 -33.75 13.90
N VAL A 1098 19.93 -32.90 14.92
CA VAL A 1098 21.09 -32.05 15.20
C VAL A 1098 21.82 -32.60 16.41
N THR A 1099 23.00 -33.15 16.19
CA THR A 1099 23.88 -33.69 17.22
C THR A 1099 24.80 -32.59 17.73
N LEU A 1100 24.88 -32.44 19.06
CA LEU A 1100 25.80 -31.56 19.76
C LEU A 1100 27.10 -32.34 19.97
N MET A 1101 28.18 -31.91 19.34
CA MET A 1101 29.52 -32.44 19.56
C MET A 1101 30.29 -31.50 20.48
N ASP A 1102 30.82 -32.03 21.57
CA ASP A 1102 31.73 -31.27 22.42
C ASP A 1102 33.07 -31.10 21.69
N ARG A 1103 33.48 -29.84 21.47
CA ARG A 1103 34.69 -29.52 20.70
C ARG A 1103 35.98 -29.81 21.46
N GLN A 1104 35.95 -29.81 22.78
CA GLN A 1104 37.15 -30.00 23.59
C GLN A 1104 37.54 -31.47 23.65
N VAL A 1105 36.56 -32.34 23.90
CA VAL A 1105 36.77 -33.78 24.07
C VAL A 1105 36.44 -34.60 22.82
N GLY A 1106 35.75 -34.02 21.84
CA GLY A 1106 35.43 -34.69 20.57
C GLY A 1106 34.37 -35.80 20.68
N VAL A 1107 33.44 -35.71 21.64
CA VAL A 1107 32.38 -36.72 21.86
C VAL A 1107 30.98 -36.15 21.66
N GLU A 1108 30.01 -37.02 21.36
CA GLU A 1108 28.59 -36.64 21.30
C GLU A 1108 28.10 -36.27 22.71
N ALA A 1109 27.70 -35.02 22.88
CA ALA A 1109 27.13 -34.50 24.12
C ALA A 1109 25.61 -34.73 24.21
N GLY A 1110 24.93 -34.86 23.07
CA GLY A 1110 23.48 -35.09 22.97
C GLY A 1110 22.94 -34.78 21.57
N HIS A 1111 21.64 -34.93 21.35
CA HIS A 1111 21.00 -34.56 20.07
C HIS A 1111 19.60 -34.00 20.24
N ILE A 1112 19.17 -33.20 19.27
CA ILE A 1112 17.85 -32.57 19.22
C ILE A 1112 17.18 -32.89 17.88
N ASP A 1113 15.92 -33.32 17.92
CA ASP A 1113 15.14 -33.62 16.73
C ASP A 1113 14.37 -32.38 16.23
N LEU A 1114 14.55 -32.06 14.94
CA LEU A 1114 14.06 -30.85 14.27
C LEU A 1114 13.12 -31.16 13.08
N PRO A 1115 12.25 -30.19 12.71
CA PRO A 1115 11.44 -30.29 11.50
C PRO A 1115 12.28 -30.37 10.23
N ALA A 1116 11.70 -30.93 9.16
CA ALA A 1116 12.38 -31.13 7.87
C ALA A 1116 12.90 -29.85 7.21
N GLN A 1117 12.32 -28.69 7.50
CA GLN A 1117 12.78 -27.38 7.03
C GLN A 1117 12.75 -26.35 8.16
N PHE A 1118 13.89 -25.70 8.38
CA PHE A 1118 14.06 -24.63 9.36
C PHE A 1118 15.02 -23.54 8.83
N SER A 1119 14.97 -22.39 9.48
CA SER A 1119 15.92 -21.27 9.34
C SER A 1119 16.75 -21.16 10.62
N VAL A 1120 17.99 -20.70 10.46
CA VAL A 1120 18.97 -20.49 11.52
C VAL A 1120 19.39 -19.01 11.51
N PRO A 1121 19.97 -18.49 12.61
CA PRO A 1121 20.60 -17.18 12.60
C PRO A 1121 21.71 -17.12 11.55
N ILE A 1122 21.80 -16.00 10.82
CA ILE A 1122 22.81 -15.81 9.77
C ILE A 1122 24.18 -15.48 10.38
N TRP A 1123 24.19 -14.79 11.53
CA TRP A 1123 25.39 -14.47 12.29
C TRP A 1123 25.24 -14.96 13.73
N TRP A 1124 26.01 -16.00 14.09
CA TRP A 1124 25.95 -16.61 15.42
C TRP A 1124 26.25 -15.62 16.56
N HIS A 1125 27.16 -14.67 16.32
CA HIS A 1125 27.58 -13.68 17.31
C HIS A 1125 26.55 -12.58 17.60
N GLN A 1126 25.58 -12.36 16.70
CA GLN A 1126 24.56 -11.32 16.83
C GLN A 1126 23.22 -11.85 17.39
N SER A 1127 23.12 -13.17 17.58
CA SER A 1127 21.87 -13.87 17.93
C SER A 1127 22.07 -14.93 19.02
N ARG A 1128 22.96 -14.70 20.00
CA ARG A 1128 23.18 -15.64 21.11
C ARG A 1128 22.79 -15.01 22.46
N SER A 1129 21.86 -15.67 23.15
CA SER A 1129 21.43 -15.35 24.52
C SER A 1129 21.92 -16.45 25.45
N GLY A 1130 23.23 -16.47 25.75
CA GLY A 1130 23.82 -17.63 26.42
C GLY A 1130 23.71 -18.88 25.55
N HIS A 1131 23.32 -20.02 26.09
CA HIS A 1131 23.24 -21.28 25.37
C HIS A 1131 21.91 -21.54 24.64
N LEU A 1132 21.02 -20.55 24.56
CA LEU A 1132 19.78 -20.66 23.79
C LEU A 1132 20.04 -20.44 22.30
N LEU A 1133 19.66 -21.42 21.47
CA LEU A 1133 19.67 -21.33 20.01
C LEU A 1133 18.23 -21.18 19.45
N PRO A 1134 17.86 -19.99 18.95
CA PRO A 1134 16.57 -19.80 18.31
C PRO A 1134 16.54 -20.32 16.87
N LEU A 1135 15.44 -20.98 16.50
CA LEU A 1135 15.18 -21.51 15.15
C LEU A 1135 13.79 -21.16 14.65
N GLY A 1136 13.67 -20.86 13.36
CA GLY A 1136 12.37 -20.66 12.72
C GLY A 1136 12.00 -21.83 11.83
N SER A 1137 10.73 -22.17 11.71
CA SER A 1137 10.22 -23.11 10.71
C SER A 1137 9.08 -22.49 9.92
N HIS A 1138 8.45 -23.27 9.05
CA HIS A 1138 7.17 -22.87 8.46
C HIS A 1138 6.12 -22.74 9.56
N SER A 1139 5.59 -21.53 9.76
CA SER A 1139 4.56 -21.21 10.76
C SER A 1139 4.89 -21.49 12.24
N SER A 1140 6.13 -21.82 12.61
CA SER A 1140 6.51 -22.03 14.01
C SER A 1140 7.87 -21.43 14.38
N MET A 1141 8.03 -21.12 15.66
CA MET A 1141 9.23 -20.59 16.30
C MET A 1141 9.68 -21.58 17.36
N LEU A 1142 10.98 -21.83 17.45
CA LEU A 1142 11.57 -22.79 18.37
C LEU A 1142 12.74 -22.16 19.12
N GLY A 1143 12.89 -22.53 20.39
CA GLY A 1143 14.09 -22.28 21.18
C GLY A 1143 14.71 -23.62 21.55
N LEU A 1144 15.98 -23.79 21.22
CA LEU A 1144 16.75 -24.97 21.60
C LEU A 1144 17.67 -24.62 22.76
N SER A 1145 17.73 -25.49 23.75
CA SER A 1145 18.75 -25.41 24.77
C SER A 1145 19.97 -26.21 24.37
N LEU A 1146 21.16 -25.67 24.64
CA LEU A 1146 22.42 -26.40 24.55
C LEU A 1146 22.91 -26.89 25.92
N LEU A 1147 22.16 -26.63 27.00
CA LEU A 1147 22.51 -27.02 28.37
C LEU A 1147 21.78 -28.29 28.83
N GLU A 1148 20.50 -28.48 28.48
CA GLU A 1148 19.72 -29.67 28.83
C GLU A 1148 20.01 -30.84 27.86
N ARG A 1149 21.24 -31.36 27.90
CA ARG A 1149 21.78 -32.35 26.93
C ARG A 1149 21.03 -33.68 26.85
N SER A 1150 20.27 -34.03 27.89
CA SER A 1150 19.45 -35.25 27.94
C SER A 1150 18.10 -35.13 27.22
N GLU A 1151 17.68 -33.92 26.85
CA GLU A 1151 16.40 -33.65 26.20
C GLU A 1151 16.55 -33.65 24.67
N THR A 1152 15.72 -34.43 23.99
CA THR A 1152 15.74 -34.52 22.52
C THR A 1152 14.75 -33.55 21.85
N ARG A 1153 13.96 -32.84 22.65
CA ARG A 1153 12.92 -31.91 22.20
C ARG A 1153 13.39 -30.46 22.36
N PRO A 1154 12.88 -29.53 21.54
CA PRO A 1154 13.13 -28.11 21.74
C PRO A 1154 12.61 -27.65 23.12
N LEU A 1155 13.33 -26.75 23.79
CA LEU A 1155 12.95 -26.14 25.08
C LEU A 1155 11.53 -25.57 25.01
N TRP A 1156 11.20 -24.94 23.88
CA TRP A 1156 9.83 -24.55 23.55
C TRP A 1156 9.61 -24.52 22.04
N LYS A 1157 8.37 -24.77 21.63
CA LYS A 1157 7.89 -24.65 20.24
C LYS A 1157 6.55 -23.93 20.23
N ARG A 1158 6.43 -22.88 19.42
CA ARG A 1158 5.21 -22.07 19.30
C ARG A 1158 4.79 -21.91 17.86
N THR A 1159 3.52 -22.19 17.59
CA THR A 1159 2.92 -21.94 16.28
C THR A 1159 2.48 -20.48 16.20
N PHE A 1160 2.83 -19.80 15.11
CA PHE A 1160 2.40 -18.44 14.85
C PHE A 1160 1.07 -18.48 14.07
N ALA A 1161 -0.05 -18.34 14.79
CA ALA A 1161 -1.40 -18.48 14.25
C ALA A 1161 -1.67 -17.69 12.94
N PRO A 1162 -1.16 -16.45 12.74
CA PRO A 1162 -1.35 -15.72 11.48
C PRO A 1162 -0.75 -16.39 10.23
N LEU A 1163 0.18 -17.35 10.42
CA LEU A 1163 0.80 -18.11 9.32
C LEU A 1163 0.33 -19.58 9.29
N ALA A 1164 -0.67 -19.96 10.09
CA ALA A 1164 -1.18 -21.34 10.11
C ALA A 1164 -1.85 -21.75 8.79
N THR A 1165 -2.54 -20.81 8.12
CA THR A 1165 -3.28 -21.06 6.86
C THR A 1165 -2.42 -20.90 5.61
N ARG A 1166 -1.35 -20.10 5.69
CA ARG A 1166 -0.34 -19.92 4.64
C ARG A 1166 1.05 -20.03 5.27
N PRO A 1167 1.62 -21.24 5.35
CA PRO A 1167 2.92 -21.44 5.96
C PRO A 1167 4.00 -20.63 5.22
N GLU A 1168 4.67 -19.77 5.97
CA GLU A 1168 5.87 -19.06 5.53
C GLU A 1168 7.04 -19.40 6.47
N MET A 1169 8.24 -19.45 5.91
CA MET A 1169 9.47 -19.62 6.69
C MET A 1169 9.71 -18.36 7.53
N LEU A 1170 9.68 -18.51 8.85
CA LEU A 1170 10.12 -17.48 9.78
C LEU A 1170 11.65 -17.47 9.81
N ARG A 1171 12.27 -16.32 9.51
CA ARG A 1171 13.71 -16.10 9.63
C ARG A 1171 14.04 -15.64 11.04
N VAL A 1172 15.07 -16.22 11.63
CA VAL A 1172 15.55 -15.82 12.95
C VAL A 1172 16.25 -14.46 12.84
N GLY A 1173 15.88 -13.55 13.74
CA GLY A 1173 16.48 -12.23 13.87
C GLY A 1173 17.47 -12.14 15.02
N PRO A 1174 17.74 -10.92 15.50
CA PRO A 1174 18.45 -10.67 16.75
C PRO A 1174 17.76 -11.35 17.92
N SER A 1175 18.56 -11.86 18.85
CA SER A 1175 18.07 -12.42 20.10
C SER A 1175 18.97 -12.02 21.25
N GLY A 1176 18.34 -11.63 22.35
CA GLY A 1176 18.99 -11.32 23.61
C GLY A 1176 18.30 -12.02 24.78
N VAL A 1177 18.66 -11.65 26.00
CA VAL A 1177 18.16 -12.32 27.22
C VAL A 1177 16.71 -11.97 27.53
N LEU A 1178 16.20 -10.90 26.93
CA LEU A 1178 14.82 -10.44 27.11
C LEU A 1178 13.87 -10.86 25.98
N ALA A 1179 14.38 -11.00 24.76
CA ALA A 1179 13.56 -11.28 23.59
C ALA A 1179 14.34 -12.03 22.50
N VAL A 1180 13.70 -13.01 21.88
CA VAL A 1180 14.12 -13.62 20.62
C VAL A 1180 13.21 -13.11 19.52
N THR A 1181 13.76 -12.63 18.41
CA THR A 1181 12.95 -12.11 17.31
C THR A 1181 12.93 -12.99 16.08
N PHE A 1182 11.80 -12.95 15.37
CA PHE A 1182 11.54 -13.68 14.15
C PHE A 1182 10.89 -12.76 13.13
N GLN A 1183 11.25 -12.94 11.86
CA GLN A 1183 10.75 -12.16 10.75
C GLN A 1183 10.13 -13.09 9.69
N SER A 1184 8.87 -12.82 9.31
CA SER A 1184 8.30 -13.31 8.05
C SER A 1184 8.34 -12.19 6.99
N ARG A 1185 7.75 -12.41 5.80
CA ARG A 1185 7.79 -11.37 4.75
C ARG A 1185 7.17 -10.04 5.17
N GLN A 1186 6.21 -10.06 6.09
CA GLN A 1186 5.39 -8.91 6.48
C GLN A 1186 5.05 -8.91 7.99
N HIS A 1187 5.56 -9.88 8.75
CA HIS A 1187 5.43 -9.91 10.21
C HIS A 1187 6.79 -9.81 10.88
N LEU A 1188 6.82 -9.05 11.97
CA LEU A 1188 7.92 -9.02 12.93
C LEU A 1188 7.37 -9.50 14.27
N VAL A 1189 8.02 -10.49 14.86
CA VAL A 1189 7.54 -11.18 16.06
C VAL A 1189 8.65 -11.25 17.08
N ALA A 1190 8.34 -11.01 18.35
CA ALA A 1190 9.26 -11.23 19.45
C ALA A 1190 8.64 -12.17 20.48
N CYS A 1191 9.44 -13.11 20.96
CA CYS A 1191 9.05 -14.09 21.96
C CYS A 1191 10.00 -14.05 23.16
N SER A 1192 9.50 -14.45 24.31
CA SER A 1192 10.28 -14.69 25.53
C SER A 1192 11.31 -15.80 25.28
N PRO A 1193 12.61 -15.56 25.52
CA PRO A 1193 13.65 -16.60 25.40
C PRO A 1193 13.44 -17.78 26.36
N ILE A 1194 12.79 -17.52 27.51
CA ILE A 1194 12.65 -18.47 28.63
C ILE A 1194 11.67 -19.60 28.29
N ASP A 1195 10.57 -19.30 27.59
CA ASP A 1195 9.45 -20.23 27.40
C ASP A 1195 8.69 -20.04 26.06
N GLY A 1196 9.20 -19.18 25.20
CA GLY A 1196 8.64 -18.87 23.90
C GLY A 1196 7.34 -18.07 23.93
N GLU A 1197 6.87 -17.58 25.09
CA GLU A 1197 5.64 -16.77 25.16
C GLU A 1197 5.73 -15.59 24.19
N LEU A 1198 4.68 -15.34 23.39
CA LEU A 1198 4.65 -14.20 22.48
C LEU A 1198 4.72 -12.91 23.32
N LEU A 1199 5.72 -12.05 23.06
CA LEU A 1199 5.79 -10.74 23.69
C LEU A 1199 4.96 -9.74 22.88
N TRP A 1200 5.26 -9.67 21.59
CA TRP A 1200 4.54 -8.83 20.66
C TRP A 1200 4.69 -9.31 19.22
N ARG A 1201 3.76 -8.87 18.38
CA ARG A 1201 3.82 -9.03 16.93
C ARG A 1201 3.43 -7.75 16.23
N ARG A 1202 4.01 -7.55 15.05
CA ARG A 1202 3.68 -6.47 14.11
C ARG A 1202 3.35 -7.06 12.75
N GLY A 1203 2.31 -6.54 12.12
CA GLY A 1203 1.88 -6.91 10.75
C GLY A 1203 1.97 -5.79 9.72
N ASP A 1204 2.80 -4.78 9.95
CA ASP A 1204 3.03 -3.63 9.06
C ASP A 1204 4.43 -3.60 8.43
N LEU A 1205 5.13 -4.74 8.42
CA LEU A 1205 6.47 -4.80 7.86
C LEU A 1205 6.42 -4.77 6.31
N GLU A 1206 7.21 -3.89 5.69
CA GLU A 1206 7.27 -3.75 4.23
C GLU A 1206 7.74 -5.06 3.57
N THR A 1207 7.12 -5.44 2.46
CA THR A 1207 7.50 -6.65 1.74
C THR A 1207 8.95 -6.58 1.24
N GLY A 1208 9.76 -7.55 1.65
CA GLY A 1208 11.18 -7.59 1.23
C GLY A 1208 12.10 -6.68 2.03
N SER A 1209 11.65 -6.18 3.19
CA SER A 1209 12.47 -5.48 4.19
C SER A 1209 13.22 -6.45 5.11
N GLY A 1210 14.05 -5.92 6.01
CA GLY A 1210 14.77 -6.68 7.01
C GLY A 1210 15.74 -7.70 6.42
N SER A 1211 15.76 -8.89 7.00
CA SER A 1211 16.54 -10.04 6.51
C SER A 1211 16.21 -10.43 5.07
N PHE A 1212 15.05 -10.03 4.52
CA PHE A 1212 14.70 -10.26 3.12
C PHE A 1212 15.29 -9.21 2.16
N ALA A 1213 15.61 -7.99 2.65
CA ALA A 1213 16.30 -6.96 1.89
C ALA A 1213 17.80 -7.30 1.79
N ASP A 1214 18.39 -7.58 2.94
CA ASP A 1214 19.76 -8.03 3.11
C ASP A 1214 19.77 -9.04 4.27
N ALA A 1215 20.27 -10.24 4.00
CA ALA A 1215 20.24 -11.33 4.97
C ALA A 1215 21.19 -11.07 6.15
N ALA A 1216 22.28 -10.34 5.93
CA ALA A 1216 23.33 -10.10 6.91
C ALA A 1216 23.08 -8.81 7.72
N SER A 1217 22.78 -7.69 7.06
CA SER A 1217 22.67 -6.38 7.70
C SER A 1217 21.26 -5.80 7.73
N GLY A 1218 20.30 -6.49 7.11
CA GLY A 1218 18.95 -5.96 6.96
C GLY A 1218 18.17 -5.94 8.27
N PHE A 1219 18.48 -6.83 9.22
CA PHE A 1219 17.79 -6.97 10.50
C PHE A 1219 18.79 -7.26 11.62
N PHE A 1220 19.03 -6.28 12.48
CA PHE A 1220 19.99 -6.34 13.59
C PHE A 1220 19.45 -5.58 14.81
N GLY A 1221 20.05 -5.77 15.98
CA GLY A 1221 19.60 -5.13 17.21
C GLY A 1221 20.12 -5.79 18.48
N ASP A 1222 19.66 -5.31 19.63
CA ASP A 1222 19.99 -5.78 20.97
C ASP A 1222 18.73 -5.86 21.86
N ASP A 1223 18.91 -6.01 23.18
CA ASP A 1223 17.83 -6.08 24.17
C ASP A 1223 17.02 -4.77 24.31
N HIS A 1224 17.44 -3.67 23.69
CA HIS A 1224 16.81 -2.35 23.78
C HIS A 1224 16.20 -1.89 22.46
N VAL A 1225 16.90 -2.12 21.35
CA VAL A 1225 16.54 -1.61 20.03
C VAL A 1225 16.66 -2.69 18.95
N LEU A 1226 15.65 -2.76 18.09
CA LEU A 1226 15.67 -3.51 16.83
C LEU A 1226 15.68 -2.56 15.65
N VAL A 1227 16.58 -2.79 14.71
CA VAL A 1227 16.68 -2.00 13.48
C VAL A 1227 16.34 -2.89 12.29
N VAL A 1228 15.39 -2.44 11.48
CA VAL A 1228 14.93 -3.15 10.29
C VAL A 1228 15.08 -2.25 9.07
N SER A 1229 15.94 -2.64 8.14
CA SER A 1229 16.13 -1.98 6.84
C SER A 1229 14.87 -2.09 6.00
N ARG A 1230 14.47 -1.02 5.33
CA ARG A 1230 13.37 -1.05 4.34
C ARG A 1230 13.77 -1.72 3.04
N GLY A 1231 12.78 -1.92 2.16
CA GLY A 1231 13.02 -2.53 0.84
C GLY A 1231 13.99 -1.73 -0.05
N ASP A 1232 14.24 -0.45 0.26
CA ASP A 1232 15.19 0.42 -0.43
C ASP A 1232 16.65 0.26 0.04
N ARG A 1233 16.89 -0.46 1.15
CA ARG A 1233 18.20 -0.64 1.81
C ARG A 1233 18.88 0.65 2.31
N ILE A 1234 18.17 1.78 2.34
CA ILE A 1234 18.70 3.08 2.80
C ILE A 1234 17.93 3.53 4.04
N SER A 1235 16.61 3.37 4.01
CA SER A 1235 15.73 3.78 5.10
C SER A 1235 15.65 2.67 6.15
N HIS A 1236 15.58 3.06 7.43
CA HIS A 1236 15.51 2.11 8.54
C HIS A 1236 14.35 2.45 9.47
N ASP A 1237 13.62 1.41 9.91
CA ASP A 1237 12.64 1.52 10.99
C ASP A 1237 13.27 0.99 12.28
N VAL A 1238 13.18 1.78 13.36
CA VAL A 1238 13.75 1.47 14.66
C VAL A 1238 12.64 1.16 15.66
N TYR A 1239 12.69 -0.01 16.30
CA TYR A 1239 11.70 -0.51 17.25
C TYR A 1239 12.32 -0.75 18.63
N ASP A 1240 11.53 -0.59 19.68
CA ASP A 1240 11.88 -1.08 21.02
C ASP A 1240 11.77 -2.61 21.05
N THR A 1241 12.83 -3.32 21.45
CA THR A 1241 12.89 -4.80 21.38
C THR A 1241 11.83 -5.49 22.21
N LEU A 1242 11.51 -4.95 23.39
CA LEU A 1242 10.59 -5.58 24.33
C LEU A 1242 9.12 -5.33 24.00
N THR A 1243 8.81 -4.17 23.43
CA THR A 1243 7.42 -3.75 23.19
C THR A 1243 7.04 -3.73 21.72
N GLY A 1244 8.01 -3.71 20.80
CA GLY A 1244 7.80 -3.51 19.37
C GLY A 1244 7.36 -2.09 19.01
N HIS A 1245 7.41 -1.14 19.94
CA HIS A 1245 7.01 0.25 19.68
C HIS A 1245 8.02 0.94 18.76
N ARG A 1246 7.55 1.55 17.66
CA ARG A 1246 8.42 2.26 16.71
C ARG A 1246 8.94 3.56 17.34
N ARG A 1247 10.25 3.69 17.52
CA ARG A 1247 10.90 4.86 18.14
C ARG A 1247 11.25 5.94 17.13
N LEU A 1248 11.74 5.57 15.95
CA LEU A 1248 12.22 6.54 14.97
C LEU A 1248 12.12 5.98 13.54
N GLN A 1249 11.96 6.87 12.57
CA GLN A 1249 12.12 6.58 11.15
C GLN A 1249 13.29 7.44 10.66
N ALA A 1250 14.44 6.81 10.41
CA ALA A 1250 15.64 7.48 9.94
C ALA A 1250 15.86 7.17 8.47
N ARG A 1251 16.30 8.19 7.73
CA ARG A 1251 16.97 8.02 6.45
C ARG A 1251 18.44 8.27 6.73
N LEU A 1252 19.28 7.25 6.51
CA LEU A 1252 20.74 7.43 6.53
C LEU A 1252 21.18 8.32 5.37
#